data_AF-A0A2V6WUU7-F1
#
_entry.id   AF-A0A2V6WUU7-F1
#
_cell.length_a   1.000
_cell.length_b   1.000
_cell.length_c   1.000
_cell.angle_alpha   90.00
_cell.angle_beta   90.00
_cell.angle_gamma   90.00
#
_symmetry.space_group_name_H-M   'P 1'
#
loop_
_entity.id
_entity.type
_entity.pdbx_description
1 polymer ?
#
loop_
_entity_poly.entity_id
_entity_poly.type
_entity_poly.pdbx_seq_one_letter_code
_entity_poly.pdbx_strand_id
1 'polypeptide(L)'
;MVMRTACTLALAALIAWSSLLTPAPAAAQWTDVTDQRLADPDKEPQNWLTYYRSYGGWRYSPLTQINVQNVKRLSPRWMLSLGEAGNQQATPLVNNGVMIVTSPFGQELNRVYAVDATTGKVLWKHETKLPEDLTGLVKILSMNRGAALYGDRVYFGTMDARVVALNGKTGSVVWQKTLADYKDGYFFTMAPLAADGKIIVGSSGPGEMGSRGFIAALDADSGRELWRTYTIPSAGEPGVDTWPGETWKHGGGAVWLTGTYDPGSKLAFFGVGNPAPWDANLRKGKNLYTNSVLALDVKSGAIKWFRQYHPNDTWDLDTPHEHLLITITRGGQPQQVTFQPQKTGFYFTLDRNSGKFVSAKKFARNITVWSDVNAETGELMENPGMRPAAGAPPMNICPAIFGARNWAHASFNPKTGLVFLPGMELCNKYSIAKEIEYKRGALYIGADFTAYAPEENAGVVRAIDPANQKTTWEWWTKAPLQAGGTVATGGGLVFVGTQDGRLVALNQANGKQTWEFNLGAPVTGPPISFAVGAKQYIAVVTGRRGRPQAAIPQVDPGRRDADGLRTLRVMWLLGLALAALAWAAGAEAAQHEGLESIRQRGYLRICADPSNLPYSSNDPAAPGFEVELARLIAAELGVTARLEWHATYVRAIKPLRDGACELFMGLPVDRRFREGNPWIAVSRPYYTMTHGLVTRADAGSLTIADLKGRRVAVELASIAEFYVAYRDVVRGLYKTQEQAFQAAARDEAVAAFLWFPLAAWLARGRADLKVVAVSDEGLAFPIGAGVRKRDPGLAEAIDAAVERVLASGQAQEVLARYGIESARRMSRAPSCSPFVLVQEKDPRETGRALFSTACSRCHGAEGVGGGTGGALPKLRNYDGGYDKFYRLVWEGRKNTAMAAFKGILSPDEVRALYEYLTSLPRQ
;
A
#
# COMPACT_ATOMS: atom_id res chain seq x y z
N MET A 1 -31.85 67.26 -7.20
CA MET A 1 -30.63 66.63 -6.64
C MET A 1 -30.92 66.07 -5.25
N VAL A 2 -31.93 65.19 -5.09
CA VAL A 2 -32.27 64.51 -3.81
C VAL A 2 -33.03 63.22 -4.16
N MET A 3 -32.37 62.21 -4.75
CA MET A 3 -33.00 60.89 -4.95
C MET A 3 -32.00 59.80 -5.39
N ARG A 4 -30.80 59.71 -4.78
CA ARG A 4 -29.87 58.60 -5.06
C ARG A 4 -29.13 58.04 -3.85
N THR A 5 -29.40 58.53 -2.64
CA THR A 5 -28.63 58.17 -1.43
C THR A 5 -29.38 57.27 -0.43
N ALA A 6 -30.62 56.85 -0.71
CA ALA A 6 -31.43 56.07 0.24
C ALA A 6 -31.45 54.54 -0.01
N CYS A 7 -31.10 54.05 -1.21
CA CYS A 7 -31.17 52.60 -1.51
C CYS A 7 -29.90 51.80 -1.16
N THR A 8 -28.78 52.45 -0.86
CA THR A 8 -27.51 51.77 -0.58
C THR A 8 -27.30 51.41 0.91
N LEU A 9 -28.07 52.01 1.83
CA LEU A 9 -27.94 51.73 3.27
C LEU A 9 -28.85 50.59 3.77
N ALA A 10 -29.95 50.28 3.08
CA ALA A 10 -30.83 49.17 3.46
C ALA A 10 -30.29 47.78 3.05
N LEU A 11 -29.48 47.70 1.98
CA LEU A 11 -28.91 46.43 1.50
C LEU A 11 -27.69 45.98 2.32
N ALA A 12 -26.97 46.92 2.95
CA ALA A 12 -25.83 46.60 3.82
C ALA A 12 -26.25 46.02 5.18
N ALA A 13 -27.43 46.42 5.70
CA ALA A 13 -27.94 45.92 6.98
C ALA A 13 -28.50 44.48 6.89
N LEU A 14 -29.04 44.07 5.74
CA LEU A 14 -29.58 42.71 5.52
C LEU A 14 -28.49 41.65 5.25
N ILE A 15 -27.32 42.06 4.77
CA ILE A 15 -26.16 41.16 4.55
C ILE A 15 -25.35 40.97 5.86
N ALA A 16 -25.43 41.93 6.79
CA ALA A 16 -24.77 41.85 8.09
C ALA A 16 -25.52 40.98 9.13
N TRP A 17 -26.81 40.71 8.95
CA TRP A 17 -27.60 39.87 9.87
C TRP A 17 -27.75 38.40 9.43
N SER A 18 -27.42 38.07 8.18
CA SER A 18 -27.44 36.70 7.67
C SER A 18 -26.12 35.93 7.84
N SER A 19 -25.09 36.58 8.37
CA SER A 19 -23.73 36.04 8.52
C SER A 19 -23.36 35.61 9.96
N LEU A 20 -24.28 35.70 10.93
CA LEU A 20 -24.02 35.40 12.35
C LEU A 20 -24.61 34.08 12.87
N LEU A 21 -25.10 33.18 11.99
CA LEU A 21 -25.70 31.90 12.39
C LEU A 21 -25.17 30.70 11.59
N THR A 22 -23.91 30.71 11.15
CA THR A 22 -23.24 29.45 10.80
C THR A 22 -22.64 28.88 12.09
N PRO A 23 -23.23 27.82 12.68
CA PRO A 23 -22.60 27.17 13.83
C PRO A 23 -21.18 26.76 13.40
N ALA A 24 -20.18 27.15 14.19
CA ALA A 24 -18.82 26.64 14.01
C ALA A 24 -18.90 25.11 13.93
N PRO A 25 -18.14 24.45 13.04
CA PRO A 25 -18.14 22.99 12.99
C PRO A 25 -17.84 22.46 14.39
N ALA A 26 -18.76 21.71 14.97
CA ALA A 26 -18.59 21.12 16.29
C ALA A 26 -17.28 20.32 16.30
N ALA A 27 -16.44 20.55 17.31
CA ALA A 27 -15.18 19.84 17.46
C ALA A 27 -15.43 18.31 17.48
N ALA A 28 -14.51 17.54 16.90
CA ALA A 28 -14.59 16.08 16.94
C ALA A 28 -14.67 15.60 18.41
N GLN A 29 -15.78 14.97 18.78
CA GLN A 29 -16.04 14.59 20.16
C GLN A 29 -16.48 13.12 20.22
N TRP A 30 -15.69 12.31 20.92
CA TRP A 30 -16.02 10.90 21.12
C TRP A 30 -17.34 10.76 21.89
N THR A 31 -18.23 9.94 21.37
CA THR A 31 -19.49 9.56 22.02
C THR A 31 -19.53 8.05 22.19
N ASP A 32 -19.96 7.58 23.35
CA ASP A 32 -19.93 6.17 23.67
C ASP A 32 -20.78 5.34 22.69
N VAL A 33 -20.21 4.24 22.22
CA VAL A 33 -20.81 3.40 21.18
C VAL A 33 -21.58 2.27 21.86
N THR A 34 -22.91 2.40 21.90
CA THR A 34 -23.80 1.43 22.54
C THR A 34 -24.35 0.41 21.55
N ASP A 35 -24.86 -0.72 22.04
CA ASP A 35 -25.54 -1.72 21.20
C ASP A 35 -26.69 -1.10 20.38
N GLN A 36 -27.41 -0.12 20.94
CA GLN A 36 -28.48 0.57 20.24
C GLN A 36 -27.97 1.37 19.03
N ARG A 37 -26.86 2.10 19.17
CA ARG A 37 -26.25 2.85 18.07
C ARG A 37 -25.73 1.93 16.96
N LEU A 38 -25.20 0.77 17.35
CA LEU A 38 -24.71 -0.23 16.40
C LEU A 38 -25.86 -0.97 15.67
N ALA A 39 -26.97 -1.21 16.37
CA ALA A 39 -28.14 -1.90 15.82
C ALA A 39 -28.95 -1.04 14.84
N ASP A 40 -28.92 0.29 14.98
CA ASP A 40 -29.69 1.23 14.16
C ASP A 40 -28.81 2.35 13.56
N PRO A 41 -27.89 2.02 12.64
CA PRO A 41 -26.93 2.98 12.10
C PRO A 41 -27.58 4.06 11.22
N ASP A 42 -28.83 3.86 10.77
CA ASP A 42 -29.56 4.82 9.93
C ASP A 42 -30.15 6.00 10.73
N LYS A 43 -30.27 5.87 12.06
CA LYS A 43 -30.53 7.01 12.96
C LYS A 43 -29.34 7.97 13.07
N GLU A 44 -28.14 7.49 12.77
CA GLU A 44 -26.91 8.28 12.78
C GLU A 44 -26.18 8.15 11.43
N PRO A 45 -26.80 8.60 10.32
CA PRO A 45 -26.25 8.41 8.98
C PRO A 45 -24.91 9.14 8.76
N GLN A 46 -24.60 10.12 9.61
CA GLN A 46 -23.34 10.82 9.66
C GLN A 46 -22.16 9.95 10.13
N ASN A 47 -22.43 8.84 10.84
CA ASN A 47 -21.41 7.98 11.43
C ASN A 47 -21.18 6.70 10.62
N TRP A 48 -20.00 6.11 10.83
CA TRP A 48 -19.62 4.79 10.33
C TRP A 48 -19.03 3.98 11.49
N LEU A 49 -19.90 3.40 12.32
CA LEU A 49 -19.51 2.85 13.63
C LEU A 49 -19.00 1.41 13.60
N THR A 50 -19.31 0.64 12.55
CA THR A 50 -18.89 -0.76 12.40
C THR A 50 -18.18 -0.99 11.07
N TYR A 51 -17.48 -2.12 10.96
CA TYR A 51 -16.74 -2.51 9.77
C TYR A 51 -17.55 -2.40 8.46
N TYR A 52 -18.83 -2.77 8.50
CA TYR A 52 -19.74 -2.71 7.35
C TYR A 52 -20.76 -1.56 7.40
N ARG A 53 -20.61 -0.62 8.34
CA ARG A 53 -21.62 0.35 8.81
C ARG A 53 -22.84 -0.28 9.49
N SER A 54 -23.43 -1.31 8.89
CA SER A 54 -24.55 -2.06 9.49
C SER A 54 -24.13 -3.48 9.89
N TYR A 55 -24.78 -4.02 10.92
CA TYR A 55 -24.57 -5.42 11.29
C TYR A 55 -24.94 -6.42 10.19
N GLY A 56 -25.84 -6.04 9.27
CA GLY A 56 -26.21 -6.84 8.11
C GLY A 56 -25.17 -6.88 6.98
N GLY A 57 -24.03 -6.20 7.12
CA GLY A 57 -22.96 -6.25 6.11
C GLY A 57 -23.15 -5.29 4.93
N TRP A 58 -24.05 -4.30 5.01
CA TRP A 58 -24.57 -3.65 3.79
C TRP A 58 -23.63 -2.65 3.13
N ARG A 59 -22.66 -2.07 3.86
CA ARG A 59 -21.78 -1.01 3.32
C ARG A 59 -22.55 0.05 2.52
N TYR A 60 -23.70 0.47 3.04
CA TYR A 60 -24.57 1.46 2.44
C TYR A 60 -24.69 2.66 3.37
N SER A 61 -24.51 3.87 2.84
CA SER A 61 -24.78 5.12 3.55
C SER A 61 -26.03 5.79 2.97
N PRO A 62 -27.03 6.18 3.79
CA PRO A 62 -28.22 6.86 3.27
C PRO A 62 -27.97 8.33 2.90
N LEU A 63 -26.76 8.86 3.11
CA LEU A 63 -26.41 10.24 2.79
C LEU A 63 -26.54 10.52 1.28
N THR A 64 -27.09 11.69 0.95
CA THR A 64 -27.48 12.09 -0.42
C THR A 64 -26.81 13.36 -0.94
N GLN A 65 -26.01 14.04 -0.10
CA GLN A 65 -25.39 15.31 -0.49
C GLN A 65 -24.47 15.14 -1.70
N ILE A 66 -23.67 14.08 -1.73
CA ILE A 66 -22.93 13.64 -2.91
C ILE A 66 -23.84 12.72 -3.72
N ASN A 67 -24.16 13.10 -4.94
CA ASN A 67 -25.11 12.40 -5.81
C ASN A 67 -24.71 12.46 -7.28
N VAL A 68 -25.44 11.72 -8.12
CA VAL A 68 -25.14 11.59 -9.57
C VAL A 68 -25.05 12.92 -10.32
N GLN A 69 -25.72 13.98 -9.85
CA GLN A 69 -25.68 15.31 -10.49
C GLN A 69 -24.42 16.10 -10.13
N ASN A 70 -23.89 15.92 -8.91
CA ASN A 70 -22.85 16.78 -8.38
C ASN A 70 -21.51 16.09 -8.08
N VAL A 71 -21.42 14.75 -8.16
CA VAL A 71 -20.19 13.98 -7.89
C VAL A 71 -19.00 14.43 -8.72
N LYS A 72 -19.24 14.98 -9.92
CA LYS A 72 -18.21 15.60 -10.77
C LYS A 72 -17.43 16.74 -10.09
N ARG A 73 -17.95 17.31 -9.00
CA ARG A 73 -17.32 18.36 -8.20
C ARG A 73 -16.58 17.83 -6.97
N LEU A 74 -16.58 16.51 -6.75
CA LEU A 74 -15.89 15.90 -5.63
C LEU A 74 -14.38 16.09 -5.79
N SER A 75 -13.73 16.59 -4.75
CA SER A 75 -12.29 16.88 -4.73
C SER A 75 -11.67 16.42 -3.40
N PRO A 76 -10.36 16.13 -3.37
CA PRO A 76 -9.67 15.78 -2.13
C PRO A 76 -9.79 16.89 -1.09
N ARG A 77 -10.12 16.52 0.15
CA ARG A 77 -10.17 17.47 1.26
C ARG A 77 -8.87 17.50 2.06
N TRP A 78 -8.33 16.34 2.38
CA TRP A 78 -7.07 16.13 3.09
C TRP A 78 -6.57 14.71 2.79
N MET A 79 -5.28 14.47 3.07
CA MET A 79 -4.65 13.15 2.99
C MET A 79 -3.78 12.97 4.24
N LEU A 80 -3.82 11.79 4.83
CA LEU A 80 -2.97 11.41 5.96
C LEU A 80 -2.10 10.24 5.55
N SER A 81 -0.79 10.37 5.70
CA SER A 81 0.12 9.25 5.50
C SER A 81 0.20 8.39 6.76
N LEU A 82 0.06 7.07 6.61
CA LEU A 82 0.08 6.10 7.71
C LEU A 82 1.50 5.62 8.08
N GLY A 83 2.54 6.17 7.43
CA GLY A 83 3.93 5.94 7.80
C GLY A 83 4.69 4.91 6.95
N GLU A 84 4.02 4.03 6.20
CA GLU A 84 4.69 2.97 5.44
C GLU A 84 4.03 2.61 4.11
N ALA A 85 4.87 2.23 3.15
CA ALA A 85 4.46 1.54 1.93
C ALA A 85 4.18 0.05 2.23
N GLY A 86 2.93 -0.38 2.09
CA GLY A 86 2.54 -1.76 2.41
C GLY A 86 1.06 -2.02 2.18
N ASN A 87 0.57 -3.21 2.53
CA ASN A 87 -0.84 -3.58 2.34
C ASN A 87 -1.74 -2.92 3.40
N GLN A 88 -2.42 -1.84 3.03
CA GLN A 88 -3.26 -1.05 3.94
C GLN A 88 -4.74 -1.37 3.73
N GLN A 89 -5.24 -2.43 4.38
CA GLN A 89 -6.60 -2.97 4.13
C GLN A 89 -7.69 -2.40 5.06
N ALA A 90 -7.36 -1.39 5.87
CA ALA A 90 -8.25 -0.90 6.91
C ALA A 90 -9.54 -0.28 6.34
N THR A 91 -10.68 -0.60 6.95
CA THR A 91 -11.89 0.22 6.84
C THR A 91 -11.85 1.30 7.93
N PRO A 92 -11.82 2.59 7.58
CA PRO A 92 -11.95 3.66 8.58
C PRO A 92 -13.30 3.57 9.29
N LEU A 93 -13.33 3.88 10.58
CA LEU A 93 -14.56 4.05 11.35
C LEU A 93 -14.69 5.51 11.77
N VAL A 94 -15.90 6.08 11.77
CA VAL A 94 -16.13 7.47 12.16
C VAL A 94 -17.21 7.54 13.24
N ASN A 95 -16.83 8.08 14.40
CA ASN A 95 -17.70 8.31 15.54
C ASN A 95 -17.69 9.80 15.89
N ASN A 96 -18.73 10.51 15.48
CA ASN A 96 -18.94 11.94 15.73
C ASN A 96 -17.71 12.80 15.41
N GLY A 97 -17.21 12.63 14.18
CA GLY A 97 -16.06 13.38 13.66
C GLY A 97 -14.69 12.83 14.06
N VAL A 98 -14.62 11.83 14.96
CA VAL A 98 -13.37 11.09 15.23
C VAL A 98 -13.28 9.89 14.30
N MET A 99 -12.28 9.90 13.40
CA MET A 99 -11.98 8.79 12.51
C MET A 99 -10.91 7.89 13.11
N ILE A 100 -11.18 6.59 13.16
CA ILE A 100 -10.25 5.55 13.58
C ILE A 100 -9.76 4.76 12.36
N VAL A 101 -8.44 4.62 12.22
CA VAL A 101 -7.81 3.85 11.14
C VAL A 101 -6.67 3.00 11.71
N THR A 102 -6.68 1.71 11.41
CA THR A 102 -5.56 0.81 11.73
C THR A 102 -4.54 0.79 10.61
N SER A 103 -3.28 0.53 10.93
CA SER A 103 -2.22 0.42 9.93
C SER A 103 -1.14 -0.54 10.41
N PRO A 104 -0.78 -1.57 9.63
CA PRO A 104 0.45 -2.30 9.88
C PRO A 104 1.66 -1.44 9.48
N PHE A 105 2.75 -1.57 10.23
CA PHE A 105 4.05 -0.99 9.89
C PHE A 105 5.11 -2.11 9.96
N GLY A 106 5.43 -2.65 8.79
CA GLY A 106 6.46 -3.63 8.59
C GLY A 106 6.05 -4.94 9.21
N GLN A 107 7.03 -5.60 9.82
CA GLN A 107 6.81 -6.75 10.71
C GLN A 107 7.04 -6.35 12.16
N GLU A 108 6.98 -5.05 12.47
CA GLU A 108 7.44 -4.50 13.75
C GLU A 108 6.30 -3.91 14.58
N LEU A 109 5.31 -3.26 13.95
CA LEU A 109 4.24 -2.58 14.67
C LEU A 109 2.86 -2.84 14.03
N ASN A 110 1.86 -2.95 14.89
CA ASN A 110 0.48 -2.63 14.53
C ASN A 110 0.11 -1.25 15.12
N ARG A 111 -0.39 -0.35 14.28
CA ARG A 111 -0.75 1.03 14.66
C ARG A 111 -2.25 1.27 14.61
N VAL A 112 -2.71 2.20 15.43
CA VAL A 112 -4.05 2.78 15.36
C VAL A 112 -3.92 4.30 15.41
N TYR A 113 -4.61 4.99 14.51
CA TYR A 113 -4.71 6.43 14.48
C TYR A 113 -6.14 6.85 14.82
N ALA A 114 -6.29 7.83 15.70
CA ALA A 114 -7.48 8.67 15.73
C ALA A 114 -7.20 9.99 15.05
N VAL A 115 -8.14 10.45 14.23
CA VAL A 115 -7.97 11.58 13.34
C VAL A 115 -9.24 12.41 13.39
N ASP A 116 -9.12 13.74 13.39
CA ASP A 116 -10.25 14.60 13.09
C ASP A 116 -10.67 14.37 11.63
N ALA A 117 -11.86 13.84 11.42
CA ALA A 117 -12.34 13.38 10.13
C ALA A 117 -12.51 14.51 9.10
N THR A 118 -12.54 15.78 9.53
CA THR A 118 -12.76 16.95 8.67
C THR A 118 -11.45 17.61 8.23
N THR A 119 -10.41 17.50 9.04
CA THR A 119 -9.12 18.18 8.84
C THR A 119 -7.96 17.22 8.55
N GLY A 120 -8.08 15.94 8.91
CA GLY A 120 -6.98 14.98 8.83
C GLY A 120 -5.96 15.10 9.97
N LYS A 121 -6.20 15.99 10.95
CA LYS A 121 -5.33 16.15 12.12
C LYS A 121 -5.35 14.90 12.98
N VAL A 122 -4.19 14.31 13.24
CA VAL A 122 -4.06 13.19 14.18
C VAL A 122 -4.35 13.70 15.60
N LEU A 123 -5.33 13.07 16.25
CA LEU A 123 -5.71 13.34 17.65
C LEU A 123 -4.84 12.53 18.61
N TRP A 124 -4.67 11.24 18.31
CA TRP A 124 -3.74 10.35 19.00
C TRP A 124 -3.29 9.23 18.06
N LYS A 125 -2.17 8.60 18.41
CA LYS A 125 -1.60 7.44 17.72
C LYS A 125 -1.17 6.41 18.75
N HIS A 126 -1.56 5.17 18.55
CA HIS A 126 -1.12 4.02 19.32
C HIS A 126 -0.23 3.11 18.48
N GLU A 127 0.81 2.53 19.10
CA GLU A 127 1.70 1.56 18.47
C GLU A 127 1.85 0.34 19.38
N THR A 128 1.52 -0.83 18.85
CA THR A 128 1.76 -2.12 19.49
C THR A 128 2.99 -2.76 18.86
N LYS A 129 4.06 -2.94 19.64
CA LYS A 129 5.28 -3.66 19.20
C LYS A 129 5.00 -5.15 19.02
N LEU A 130 5.41 -5.68 17.88
CA LEU A 130 5.36 -7.10 17.55
C LEU A 130 6.67 -7.82 17.94
N PRO A 131 6.63 -9.13 18.22
CA PRO A 131 7.82 -9.94 18.45
C PRO A 131 8.78 -9.90 17.25
N GLU A 132 10.08 -9.98 17.51
CA GLU A 132 11.10 -9.99 16.45
C GLU A 132 11.26 -11.39 15.81
N ASP A 133 10.74 -12.43 16.48
CA ASP A 133 10.84 -13.84 16.09
C ASP A 133 9.60 -14.37 15.34
N LEU A 134 8.76 -13.49 14.76
CA LEU A 134 7.63 -13.92 13.91
C LEU A 134 8.11 -14.85 12.78
N THR A 135 7.35 -15.86 12.39
CA THR A 135 7.73 -16.81 11.32
C THR A 135 6.58 -17.06 10.33
N GLY A 136 6.87 -17.86 9.30
CA GLY A 136 5.85 -18.35 8.36
C GLY A 136 5.06 -17.25 7.67
N LEU A 137 3.74 -17.46 7.57
CA LEU A 137 2.85 -16.55 6.85
C LEU A 137 2.81 -15.14 7.44
N VAL A 138 2.99 -14.99 8.76
CA VAL A 138 3.01 -13.68 9.43
C VAL A 138 4.13 -12.79 8.88
N LYS A 139 5.33 -13.35 8.64
CA LYS A 139 6.46 -12.61 8.04
C LYS A 139 6.20 -12.16 6.59
N ILE A 140 5.33 -12.86 5.87
CA ILE A 140 5.01 -12.59 4.46
C ILE A 140 3.85 -11.60 4.36
N LEU A 141 2.86 -11.72 5.26
CA LEU A 141 1.64 -10.92 5.27
C LEU A 141 1.69 -9.86 6.37
N SER A 142 1.87 -8.59 5.98
CA SER A 142 1.69 -7.44 6.87
C SER A 142 0.42 -6.70 6.47
N MET A 143 -0.71 -6.99 7.13
CA MET A 143 -2.03 -6.43 6.81
C MET A 143 -2.93 -6.33 8.05
N ASN A 144 -3.84 -5.37 8.07
CA ASN A 144 -4.89 -5.24 9.08
C ASN A 144 -6.14 -4.63 8.44
N ARG A 145 -7.32 -5.18 8.74
CA ARG A 145 -8.59 -4.77 8.11
C ARG A 145 -9.36 -3.73 8.91
N GLY A 146 -9.03 -3.45 10.15
CA GLY A 146 -9.69 -2.38 10.90
C GLY A 146 -9.83 -2.68 12.39
N ALA A 147 -10.69 -1.88 13.02
CA ALA A 147 -11.02 -1.96 14.43
C ALA A 147 -12.52 -2.20 14.64
N ALA A 148 -12.92 -2.40 15.89
CA ALA A 148 -14.29 -2.27 16.36
C ALA A 148 -14.39 -1.10 17.35
N LEU A 149 -15.58 -0.49 17.45
CA LEU A 149 -15.88 0.52 18.47
C LEU A 149 -16.96 -0.02 19.40
N TYR A 150 -16.76 0.12 20.71
CA TYR A 150 -17.78 -0.22 21.71
C TYR A 150 -17.51 0.55 23.01
N GLY A 151 -18.54 1.11 23.62
CA GLY A 151 -18.44 2.02 24.75
C GLY A 151 -17.50 3.19 24.44
N ASP A 152 -16.56 3.45 25.34
CA ASP A 152 -15.55 4.49 25.20
C ASP A 152 -14.27 4.03 24.47
N ARG A 153 -14.29 2.87 23.80
CA ARG A 153 -13.06 2.16 23.36
C ARG A 153 -13.00 1.80 21.88
N VAL A 154 -11.75 1.57 21.46
CA VAL A 154 -11.34 1.03 20.16
C VAL A 154 -10.69 -0.33 20.36
N TYR A 155 -11.08 -1.35 19.59
CA TYR A 155 -10.56 -2.71 19.69
C TYR A 155 -9.95 -3.15 18.36
N PHE A 156 -8.76 -3.74 18.37
CA PHE A 156 -8.13 -4.27 17.16
C PHE A 156 -7.33 -5.54 17.44
N GLY A 157 -7.20 -6.38 16.43
CA GLY A 157 -6.34 -7.56 16.45
C GLY A 157 -4.93 -7.25 15.94
N THR A 158 -3.94 -7.96 16.45
CA THR A 158 -2.52 -7.82 16.08
C THR A 158 -1.99 -9.04 15.33
N MET A 159 -0.85 -8.86 14.65
CA MET A 159 -0.18 -9.91 13.90
C MET A 159 0.47 -11.01 14.79
N ASP A 160 0.48 -10.83 16.11
CA ASP A 160 0.96 -11.80 17.10
C ASP A 160 -0.18 -12.36 17.99
N ALA A 161 -1.39 -12.43 17.42
CA ALA A 161 -2.57 -13.03 18.04
C ALA A 161 -3.02 -12.39 19.38
N ARG A 162 -2.87 -11.07 19.51
CA ARG A 162 -3.45 -10.29 20.61
C ARG A 162 -4.66 -9.49 20.16
N VAL A 163 -5.59 -9.29 21.08
CA VAL A 163 -6.62 -8.24 20.98
C VAL A 163 -6.24 -7.13 21.94
N VAL A 164 -6.27 -5.89 21.47
CA VAL A 164 -5.92 -4.70 22.26
C VAL A 164 -7.13 -3.79 22.31
N ALA A 165 -7.51 -3.36 23.52
CA ALA A 165 -8.51 -2.34 23.76
C ALA A 165 -7.83 -1.02 24.14
N LEU A 166 -8.17 0.04 23.42
CA LEU A 166 -7.67 1.39 23.63
C LEU A 166 -8.83 2.28 24.08
N ASN A 167 -8.56 3.23 24.97
CA ASN A 167 -9.48 4.31 25.25
C ASN A 167 -9.61 5.19 23.98
N GLY A 168 -10.83 5.36 23.46
CA GLY A 168 -11.11 6.02 22.19
C GLY A 168 -10.80 7.52 22.17
N LYS A 169 -10.72 8.16 23.34
CA LYS A 169 -10.36 9.58 23.48
C LYS A 169 -8.85 9.82 23.52
N THR A 170 -8.10 8.89 24.10
CA THR A 170 -6.68 9.11 24.43
C THR A 170 -5.71 8.17 23.70
N GLY A 171 -6.19 7.03 23.19
CA GLY A 171 -5.35 5.97 22.61
C GLY A 171 -4.56 5.16 23.63
N SER A 172 -4.78 5.38 24.94
CA SER A 172 -4.14 4.61 26.00
C SER A 172 -4.71 3.19 26.07
N VAL A 173 -3.85 2.22 26.40
CA VAL A 173 -4.27 0.82 26.55
C VAL A 173 -5.13 0.67 27.79
N VAL A 174 -6.33 0.13 27.63
CA VAL A 174 -7.22 -0.27 28.74
C VAL A 174 -6.91 -1.71 29.15
N TRP A 175 -6.88 -2.61 28.16
CA TRP A 175 -6.46 -3.99 28.34
C TRP A 175 -5.89 -4.55 27.04
N GLN A 176 -5.11 -5.63 27.15
CA GLN A 176 -4.66 -6.42 26.02
C GLN A 176 -4.69 -7.91 26.39
N LYS A 177 -5.05 -8.77 25.43
CA LYS A 177 -5.21 -10.21 25.66
C LYS A 177 -4.61 -11.01 24.51
N THR A 178 -3.64 -11.87 24.82
CA THR A 178 -3.17 -12.91 23.88
C THR A 178 -4.19 -14.05 23.86
N LEU A 179 -4.63 -14.44 22.65
CA LEU A 179 -5.66 -15.47 22.46
C LEU A 179 -5.13 -16.78 21.90
N ALA A 180 -3.92 -16.78 21.35
CA ALA A 180 -3.24 -17.97 20.83
C ALA A 180 -1.73 -17.73 20.75
N ASP A 181 -0.95 -18.81 20.64
CA ASP A 181 0.50 -18.72 20.43
C ASP A 181 0.78 -18.43 18.94
N TYR A 182 1.40 -17.29 18.65
CA TYR A 182 1.77 -16.93 17.28
C TYR A 182 2.81 -17.89 16.66
N LYS A 183 3.52 -18.67 17.49
CA LYS A 183 4.45 -19.72 17.03
C LYS A 183 3.75 -20.91 16.41
N ASP A 184 2.46 -21.08 16.69
CA ASP A 184 1.59 -22.05 15.99
C ASP A 184 1.05 -21.47 14.68
N GLY A 185 1.45 -20.25 14.29
CA GLY A 185 1.00 -19.59 13.07
C GLY A 185 -0.33 -18.84 13.21
N TYR A 186 -0.77 -18.55 14.44
CA TYR A 186 -1.94 -17.72 14.69
C TYR A 186 -1.62 -16.22 14.61
N PHE A 187 -2.52 -15.46 13.99
CA PHE A 187 -2.49 -14.00 13.97
C PHE A 187 -3.89 -13.44 13.72
N PHE A 188 -4.07 -12.13 13.81
CA PHE A 188 -5.36 -11.48 13.53
C PHE A 188 -5.25 -10.40 12.45
N THR A 189 -5.93 -10.64 11.33
CA THR A 189 -6.05 -9.66 10.23
C THR A 189 -7.42 -8.99 10.17
N MET A 190 -8.47 -9.63 10.68
CA MET A 190 -9.84 -9.10 10.65
C MET A 190 -10.05 -7.92 11.60
N ALA A 191 -11.02 -7.06 11.28
CA ALA A 191 -11.59 -6.16 12.27
C ALA A 191 -12.48 -6.97 13.23
N PRO A 192 -12.38 -6.81 14.56
CA PRO A 192 -13.29 -7.46 15.50
C PRO A 192 -14.76 -7.09 15.22
N LEU A 193 -15.69 -7.94 15.65
CA LEU A 193 -17.13 -7.63 15.69
C LEU A 193 -17.52 -7.25 17.12
N ALA A 194 -18.00 -6.02 17.33
CA ALA A 194 -18.59 -5.61 18.60
C ALA A 194 -20.10 -5.92 18.60
N ALA A 195 -20.57 -6.77 19.51
CA ALA A 195 -21.98 -7.12 19.62
C ALA A 195 -22.34 -7.56 21.05
N ASP A 196 -23.39 -6.98 21.62
CA ASP A 196 -24.00 -7.42 22.88
C ASP A 196 -23.01 -7.45 24.05
N GLY A 197 -22.21 -6.38 24.17
CA GLY A 197 -21.15 -6.26 25.18
C GLY A 197 -19.88 -7.07 24.89
N LYS A 198 -19.76 -7.68 23.71
CA LYS A 198 -18.67 -8.61 23.38
C LYS A 198 -17.86 -8.13 22.19
N ILE A 199 -16.57 -8.46 22.21
CA ILE A 199 -15.64 -8.29 21.11
C ILE A 199 -15.32 -9.68 20.56
N ILE A 200 -15.84 -9.98 19.37
CA ILE A 200 -15.75 -11.29 18.74
C ILE A 200 -14.66 -11.26 17.66
N VAL A 201 -13.72 -12.20 17.73
CA VAL A 201 -12.53 -12.28 16.86
C VAL A 201 -12.34 -13.70 16.37
N GLY A 202 -12.07 -13.84 15.07
CA GLY A 202 -11.71 -15.08 14.39
C GLY A 202 -10.20 -15.17 14.12
N SER A 203 -9.66 -16.39 14.16
CA SER A 203 -8.23 -16.66 13.92
C SER A 203 -7.84 -16.55 12.44
N SER A 204 -6.71 -15.89 12.13
CA SER A 204 -6.04 -15.94 10.81
C SER A 204 -4.81 -16.85 10.86
N GLY A 205 -4.43 -17.42 9.71
CA GLY A 205 -3.26 -18.32 9.58
C GLY A 205 -3.53 -19.82 9.48
N PRO A 206 -4.51 -20.42 10.19
CA PRO A 206 -4.75 -21.86 10.17
C PRO A 206 -4.68 -22.56 8.81
N GLY A 207 -5.30 -22.00 7.75
CA GLY A 207 -5.35 -22.61 6.42
C GLY A 207 -3.99 -22.85 5.76
N GLU A 208 -3.00 -22.01 6.07
CA GLU A 208 -1.65 -22.07 5.47
C GLU A 208 -0.58 -22.50 6.49
N MET A 209 -0.93 -22.56 7.77
CA MET A 209 0.01 -22.86 8.87
C MET A 209 -0.28 -24.18 9.57
N GLY A 210 -1.40 -24.85 9.26
CA GLY A 210 -1.73 -26.16 9.84
C GLY A 210 -2.15 -26.10 11.32
N SER A 211 -2.71 -24.98 11.76
CA SER A 211 -3.32 -24.82 13.09
C SER A 211 -4.83 -25.04 13.03
N ARG A 212 -5.52 -25.21 14.17
CA ARG A 212 -6.99 -25.29 14.22
C ARG A 212 -7.61 -23.89 14.30
N GLY A 213 -8.50 -23.55 13.38
CA GLY A 213 -9.21 -22.28 13.43
C GLY A 213 -10.18 -22.18 14.60
N PHE A 214 -10.44 -20.95 15.04
CA PHE A 214 -11.40 -20.65 16.09
C PHE A 214 -12.03 -19.27 15.94
N ILE A 215 -13.16 -19.09 16.63
CA ILE A 215 -13.82 -17.82 16.90
C ILE A 215 -13.91 -17.68 18.42
N ALA A 216 -13.54 -16.54 18.98
CA ALA A 216 -13.61 -16.26 20.41
C ALA A 216 -14.36 -14.95 20.67
N ALA A 217 -15.11 -14.90 21.77
CA ALA A 217 -15.69 -13.66 22.27
C ALA A 217 -15.02 -13.25 23.57
N LEU A 218 -14.66 -11.97 23.63
CA LEU A 218 -14.15 -11.33 24.82
C LEU A 218 -15.20 -10.40 25.39
N ASP A 219 -15.29 -10.33 26.71
CA ASP A 219 -15.97 -9.25 27.40
C ASP A 219 -15.32 -7.91 27.01
N ALA A 220 -16.12 -6.95 26.52
CA ALA A 220 -15.59 -5.67 26.04
C ALA A 220 -14.91 -4.88 27.16
N ASP A 221 -15.39 -5.03 28.40
CA ASP A 221 -14.89 -4.25 29.53
C ASP A 221 -13.57 -4.77 30.08
N SER A 222 -13.45 -6.08 30.25
CA SER A 222 -12.32 -6.73 30.92
C SER A 222 -11.34 -7.47 30.00
N GLY A 223 -11.73 -7.75 28.75
CA GLY A 223 -10.96 -8.61 27.85
C GLY A 223 -10.97 -10.09 28.25
N ARG A 224 -11.78 -10.48 29.24
CA ARG A 224 -11.94 -11.87 29.65
C ARG A 224 -12.60 -12.67 28.52
N GLU A 225 -12.02 -13.81 28.18
CA GLU A 225 -12.62 -14.75 27.24
C GLU A 225 -13.91 -15.32 27.82
N LEU A 226 -15.01 -15.13 27.11
CA LEU A 226 -16.35 -15.58 27.50
C LEU A 226 -16.64 -16.97 26.92
N TRP A 227 -16.29 -17.15 25.65
CA TRP A 227 -16.44 -18.42 24.94
C TRP A 227 -15.47 -18.50 23.77
N ARG A 228 -15.23 -19.73 23.33
CA ARG A 228 -14.46 -20.06 22.12
C ARG A 228 -15.09 -21.24 21.41
N THR A 229 -15.20 -21.11 20.09
CA THR A 229 -15.74 -22.11 19.19
C THR A 229 -14.68 -22.44 18.15
N TYR A 230 -14.16 -23.66 18.17
CA TYR A 230 -13.24 -24.12 17.14
C TYR A 230 -14.00 -24.40 15.84
N THR A 231 -13.41 -24.02 14.70
CA THR A 231 -13.96 -24.29 13.37
C THR A 231 -13.50 -25.63 12.81
N ILE A 232 -12.55 -26.28 13.48
CA ILE A 232 -12.13 -27.65 13.24
C ILE A 232 -12.46 -28.45 14.50
N PRO A 233 -13.30 -29.49 14.43
CA PRO A 233 -13.66 -30.32 15.56
C PRO A 233 -12.46 -31.16 16.04
N SER A 234 -12.48 -31.54 17.31
CA SER A 234 -11.56 -32.47 17.95
C SER A 234 -12.26 -33.76 18.34
N ALA A 235 -11.48 -34.74 18.84
CA ALA A 235 -12.03 -36.01 19.27
C ALA A 235 -13.23 -35.84 20.22
N GLY A 236 -14.36 -36.47 19.87
CA GLY A 236 -15.62 -36.37 20.61
C GLY A 236 -16.53 -35.20 20.23
N GLU A 237 -16.08 -34.28 19.37
CA GLU A 237 -16.91 -33.17 18.87
C GLU A 237 -17.62 -33.54 17.55
N PRO A 238 -18.85 -33.05 17.31
CA PRO A 238 -19.56 -33.28 16.06
C PRO A 238 -18.74 -32.87 14.82
N GLY A 239 -18.73 -33.71 13.78
CA GLY A 239 -18.03 -33.47 12.53
C GLY A 239 -16.58 -33.97 12.49
N VAL A 240 -16.01 -34.44 13.61
CA VAL A 240 -14.65 -35.03 13.63
C VAL A 240 -14.54 -36.28 12.77
N ASP A 241 -15.63 -37.02 12.62
CA ASP A 241 -15.77 -38.18 11.74
C ASP A 241 -15.51 -37.86 10.26
N THR A 242 -15.60 -36.58 9.89
CA THR A 242 -15.28 -36.11 8.53
C THR A 242 -13.79 -35.86 8.28
N TRP A 243 -12.94 -36.11 9.29
CA TRP A 243 -11.49 -36.04 9.22
C TRP A 243 -10.88 -37.44 9.40
N PRO A 244 -10.01 -37.89 8.48
CA PRO A 244 -9.36 -39.19 8.64
C PRO A 244 -8.33 -39.14 9.77
N GLY A 245 -8.44 -40.07 10.72
CA GLY A 245 -7.52 -40.18 11.85
C GLY A 245 -7.39 -38.87 12.63
N GLU A 246 -6.16 -38.41 12.84
CA GLU A 246 -5.87 -37.18 13.59
C GLU A 246 -5.56 -35.96 12.70
N THR A 247 -5.92 -36.01 11.42
CA THR A 247 -5.66 -34.89 10.48
C THR A 247 -6.32 -33.58 10.90
N TRP A 248 -7.38 -33.64 11.71
CA TRP A 248 -8.03 -32.47 12.33
C TRP A 248 -7.10 -31.66 13.25
N LYS A 249 -6.01 -32.24 13.79
CA LYS A 249 -5.01 -31.50 14.58
C LYS A 249 -4.32 -30.40 13.76
N HIS A 250 -4.24 -30.60 12.45
CA HIS A 250 -3.65 -29.67 11.49
C HIS A 250 -4.63 -29.23 10.39
N GLY A 251 -5.93 -29.12 10.75
CA GLY A 251 -7.01 -29.03 9.77
C GLY A 251 -7.29 -27.65 9.17
N GLY A 252 -6.69 -26.56 9.64
CA GLY A 252 -6.91 -25.23 9.07
C GLY A 252 -8.21 -24.54 9.54
N GLY A 253 -9.02 -24.01 8.62
CA GLY A 253 -10.33 -23.42 8.92
C GLY A 253 -10.29 -22.01 9.51
N ALA A 254 -9.43 -21.13 9.00
CA ALA A 254 -9.29 -19.75 9.49
C ALA A 254 -10.59 -18.93 9.36
N VAL A 255 -10.79 -17.93 10.22
CA VAL A 255 -11.93 -17.00 10.18
C VAL A 255 -11.37 -15.59 10.12
N TRP A 256 -10.99 -15.16 8.91
CA TRP A 256 -10.13 -14.00 8.70
C TRP A 256 -10.86 -12.75 8.20
N LEU A 257 -12.19 -12.79 8.08
CA LEU A 257 -13.06 -11.63 7.82
C LEU A 257 -14.09 -11.46 8.94
N THR A 258 -14.54 -10.21 9.12
CA THR A 258 -15.57 -9.86 10.10
C THR A 258 -16.91 -10.50 9.74
N GLY A 259 -17.54 -11.16 10.71
CA GLY A 259 -18.89 -11.70 10.54
C GLY A 259 -19.97 -10.63 10.52
N THR A 260 -21.17 -11.02 10.13
CA THR A 260 -22.39 -10.20 10.26
C THR A 260 -23.20 -10.63 11.49
N TYR A 261 -24.12 -9.79 11.93
CA TYR A 261 -24.90 -10.02 13.15
C TYR A 261 -26.37 -9.63 12.94
N ASP A 262 -27.29 -10.44 13.46
CA ASP A 262 -28.70 -10.10 13.55
C ASP A 262 -29.06 -9.82 15.01
N PRO A 263 -29.24 -8.55 15.42
CA PRO A 263 -29.65 -8.22 16.78
C PRO A 263 -30.99 -8.81 17.22
N GLY A 264 -31.87 -9.16 16.26
CA GLY A 264 -33.18 -9.72 16.54
C GLY A 264 -33.11 -11.20 16.95
N SER A 265 -32.38 -12.01 16.18
CA SER A 265 -32.16 -13.44 16.50
C SER A 265 -30.96 -13.68 17.42
N LYS A 266 -30.12 -12.66 17.65
CA LYS A 266 -28.85 -12.73 18.38
C LYS A 266 -27.85 -13.73 17.78
N LEU A 267 -27.97 -13.99 16.48
CA LEU A 267 -27.06 -14.85 15.72
C LEU A 267 -26.00 -14.01 15.00
N ALA A 268 -24.74 -14.45 15.08
CA ALA A 268 -23.65 -13.94 14.26
C ALA A 268 -23.25 -14.98 13.20
N PHE A 269 -22.98 -14.52 11.99
CA PHE A 269 -22.68 -15.36 10.83
C PHE A 269 -21.22 -15.17 10.43
N PHE A 270 -20.44 -16.25 10.50
CA PHE A 270 -19.03 -16.24 10.14
C PHE A 270 -18.76 -17.26 9.04
N GLY A 271 -18.08 -16.81 7.98
CA GLY A 271 -17.52 -17.69 6.97
C GLY A 271 -16.21 -18.33 7.46
N VAL A 272 -16.05 -19.61 7.19
CA VAL A 272 -14.87 -20.41 7.53
C VAL A 272 -14.00 -20.62 6.30
N GLY A 273 -12.70 -20.51 6.52
CA GLY A 273 -11.61 -20.65 5.56
C GLY A 273 -11.40 -22.08 5.06
N ASN A 274 -10.34 -22.23 4.28
CA ASN A 274 -9.84 -23.47 3.67
C ASN A 274 -9.32 -24.48 4.71
N PRO A 275 -9.38 -25.78 4.39
CA PRO A 275 -8.68 -26.83 5.11
C PRO A 275 -7.18 -26.88 4.79
N ALA A 276 -6.39 -27.39 5.73
CA ALA A 276 -4.93 -27.56 5.60
C ALA A 276 -4.51 -29.06 5.65
N PRO A 277 -3.46 -29.49 4.93
CA PRO A 277 -2.72 -28.73 3.90
C PRO A 277 -3.57 -28.58 2.64
N TRP A 278 -3.10 -27.90 1.58
CA TRP A 278 -3.90 -27.73 0.36
C TRP A 278 -4.04 -29.02 -0.47
N ASP A 279 -3.18 -30.01 -0.25
CA ASP A 279 -3.40 -31.35 -0.80
C ASP A 279 -4.54 -32.07 -0.07
N ALA A 280 -5.70 -32.15 -0.73
CA ALA A 280 -6.87 -32.82 -0.18
C ALA A 280 -6.70 -34.34 0.00
N ASN A 281 -5.72 -34.97 -0.66
CA ASN A 281 -5.48 -36.42 -0.54
C ASN A 281 -4.92 -36.81 0.83
N LEU A 282 -4.26 -35.88 1.53
CA LEU A 282 -3.74 -36.11 2.88
C LEU A 282 -4.84 -36.03 3.95
N ARG A 283 -6.04 -35.58 3.59
CA ARG A 283 -7.18 -35.35 4.49
C ARG A 283 -8.51 -35.71 3.83
N LYS A 284 -8.59 -36.86 3.16
CA LYS A 284 -9.79 -37.35 2.46
C LYS A 284 -10.99 -37.41 3.40
N GLY A 285 -11.98 -36.55 3.14
CA GLY A 285 -13.18 -36.40 3.97
C GLY A 285 -13.83 -35.04 3.75
N LYS A 286 -14.99 -34.78 4.37
CA LYS A 286 -15.67 -33.48 4.19
C LYS A 286 -14.91 -32.31 4.81
N ASN A 287 -14.02 -32.59 5.78
CA ASN A 287 -13.21 -31.59 6.47
C ASN A 287 -14.06 -30.53 7.20
N LEU A 288 -15.11 -30.92 7.93
CA LEU A 288 -15.95 -29.94 8.63
C LEU A 288 -15.15 -29.19 9.71
N TYR A 289 -15.34 -27.89 9.91
CA TYR A 289 -16.33 -27.01 9.29
C TYR A 289 -15.72 -26.06 8.24
N THR A 290 -14.68 -26.48 7.52
CA THR A 290 -14.05 -25.63 6.51
C THR A 290 -15.01 -25.30 5.36
N ASN A 291 -14.79 -24.16 4.71
CA ASN A 291 -15.62 -23.69 3.59
C ASN A 291 -17.12 -23.70 3.90
N SER A 292 -17.45 -23.29 5.13
CA SER A 292 -18.81 -23.27 5.65
C SER A 292 -19.17 -21.87 6.15
N VAL A 293 -20.47 -21.62 6.29
CA VAL A 293 -20.96 -20.61 7.22
C VAL A 293 -21.34 -21.25 8.55
N LEU A 294 -20.98 -20.59 9.64
CA LEU A 294 -21.43 -20.89 10.99
C LEU A 294 -22.35 -19.78 11.47
N ALA A 295 -23.59 -20.12 11.86
CA ALA A 295 -24.45 -19.23 12.62
C ALA A 295 -24.28 -19.51 14.11
N LEU A 296 -23.67 -18.57 14.81
CA LEU A 296 -23.34 -18.67 16.23
C LEU A 296 -24.30 -17.87 17.08
N ASP A 297 -24.76 -18.45 18.17
CA ASP A 297 -25.40 -17.70 19.24
C ASP A 297 -24.37 -16.79 19.93
N VAL A 298 -24.57 -15.47 19.88
CA VAL A 298 -23.58 -14.51 20.40
C VAL A 298 -23.37 -14.62 21.92
N LYS A 299 -24.39 -15.10 22.65
CA LYS A 299 -24.30 -15.26 24.11
C LYS A 299 -23.34 -16.39 24.48
N SER A 300 -23.43 -17.54 23.82
CA SER A 300 -22.77 -18.79 24.21
C SER A 300 -21.66 -19.26 23.28
N GLY A 301 -21.61 -18.77 22.04
CA GLY A 301 -20.72 -19.29 20.99
C GLY A 301 -21.22 -20.57 20.32
N ALA A 302 -22.38 -21.11 20.74
CA ALA A 302 -22.90 -22.36 20.19
C ALA A 302 -23.26 -22.22 18.70
N ILE A 303 -22.83 -23.19 17.89
CA ILE A 303 -23.26 -23.32 16.49
C ILE A 303 -24.73 -23.72 16.48
N LYS A 304 -25.61 -22.81 16.03
CA LYS A 304 -27.06 -23.07 15.91
C LYS A 304 -27.39 -23.80 14.63
N TRP A 305 -26.70 -23.45 13.55
CA TRP A 305 -26.70 -24.17 12.30
C TRP A 305 -25.41 -23.85 11.54
N PHE A 306 -25.07 -24.72 10.59
CA PHE A 306 -23.99 -24.47 9.64
C PHE A 306 -24.40 -24.93 8.25
N ARG A 307 -23.72 -24.41 7.23
CA ARG A 307 -23.83 -24.89 5.86
C ARG A 307 -22.45 -24.93 5.23
N GLN A 308 -21.99 -26.12 4.86
CA GLN A 308 -20.78 -26.29 4.05
C GLN A 308 -21.12 -26.08 2.57
N TYR A 309 -20.28 -25.31 1.87
CA TYR A 309 -20.49 -24.96 0.47
C TYR A 309 -19.79 -25.92 -0.48
N HIS A 310 -18.55 -26.30 -0.16
CA HIS A 310 -17.84 -27.36 -0.85
C HIS A 310 -16.92 -28.14 0.11
N PRO A 311 -17.05 -29.48 0.16
CA PRO A 311 -16.20 -30.33 0.97
C PRO A 311 -14.85 -30.60 0.29
N ASN A 312 -13.87 -31.04 1.07
CA ASN A 312 -12.60 -31.57 0.55
C ASN A 312 -11.87 -30.66 -0.46
N ASP A 313 -11.86 -29.36 -0.20
CA ASP A 313 -11.20 -28.36 -1.04
C ASP A 313 -9.72 -28.64 -1.23
N THR A 314 -9.20 -28.40 -2.44
CA THR A 314 -7.78 -28.52 -2.78
C THR A 314 -7.25 -27.30 -3.53
N TRP A 315 -8.07 -26.25 -3.71
CA TRP A 315 -7.80 -25.10 -4.59
C TRP A 315 -7.68 -23.77 -3.84
N ASP A 316 -7.82 -23.76 -2.51
CA ASP A 316 -7.89 -22.54 -1.69
C ASP A 316 -9.07 -21.62 -2.08
N LEU A 317 -10.22 -22.24 -2.40
CA LEU A 317 -11.45 -21.53 -2.75
C LEU A 317 -12.32 -21.28 -1.52
N ASP A 318 -11.71 -20.72 -0.48
CA ASP A 318 -12.38 -20.55 0.81
C ASP A 318 -13.55 -19.56 0.84
N THR A 319 -14.43 -19.70 1.83
CA THR A 319 -15.70 -18.96 1.90
C THR A 319 -15.86 -18.07 3.14
N PRO A 320 -14.88 -17.20 3.47
CA PRO A 320 -14.88 -16.36 4.68
C PRO A 320 -15.72 -15.08 4.55
N HIS A 321 -16.19 -14.76 3.33
CA HIS A 321 -16.85 -13.50 2.98
C HIS A 321 -18.08 -13.19 3.81
N GLU A 322 -18.43 -11.91 3.88
CA GLU A 322 -19.62 -11.43 4.57
C GLU A 322 -20.91 -12.08 4.06
N HIS A 323 -21.76 -12.49 5.00
CA HIS A 323 -23.13 -12.91 4.74
C HIS A 323 -24.05 -11.69 4.82
N LEU A 324 -24.44 -11.14 3.68
CA LEU A 324 -25.35 -9.99 3.63
C LEU A 324 -26.72 -10.41 4.17
N LEU A 325 -27.15 -9.79 5.27
CA LEU A 325 -28.44 -10.10 5.90
C LEU A 325 -29.51 -9.24 5.25
N ILE A 326 -30.31 -9.80 4.35
CA ILE A 326 -31.20 -9.03 3.49
C ILE A 326 -32.64 -9.55 3.42
N THR A 327 -33.50 -8.58 3.11
CA THR A 327 -34.86 -8.64 2.58
C THR A 327 -35.00 -9.14 1.13
N ILE A 328 -35.40 -10.38 0.80
CA ILE A 328 -35.79 -10.69 -0.61
C ILE A 328 -37.28 -10.99 -0.74
N THR A 329 -37.88 -10.61 -1.86
CA THR A 329 -39.28 -10.96 -2.18
C THR A 329 -39.29 -12.10 -3.18
N ARG A 330 -39.85 -13.25 -2.81
CA ARG A 330 -39.97 -14.43 -3.69
C ARG A 330 -41.40 -14.94 -3.66
N GLY A 331 -42.02 -15.11 -4.84
CA GLY A 331 -43.44 -15.50 -4.92
C GLY A 331 -44.38 -14.52 -4.23
N GLY A 332 -44.03 -13.23 -4.17
CA GLY A 332 -44.79 -12.18 -3.49
C GLY A 332 -44.61 -12.14 -1.96
N GLN A 333 -43.83 -13.05 -1.36
CA GLN A 333 -43.61 -13.09 0.09
C GLN A 333 -42.22 -12.59 0.47
N PRO A 334 -42.09 -11.79 1.54
CA PRO A 334 -40.79 -11.38 2.07
C PRO A 334 -40.10 -12.55 2.79
N GLN A 335 -38.84 -12.79 2.45
CA GLN A 335 -38.00 -13.82 3.06
C GLN A 335 -36.69 -13.21 3.57
N GLN A 336 -36.37 -13.48 4.84
CA GLN A 336 -35.16 -13.01 5.49
C GLN A 336 -34.01 -13.99 5.21
N VAL A 337 -32.99 -13.54 4.48
CA VAL A 337 -31.94 -14.42 3.97
C VAL A 337 -30.54 -13.92 4.29
N THR A 338 -29.57 -14.83 4.29
CA THR A 338 -28.16 -14.50 4.10
C THR A 338 -27.81 -14.63 2.62
N PHE A 339 -27.16 -13.64 2.03
CA PHE A 339 -26.66 -13.67 0.66
C PHE A 339 -25.12 -13.55 0.67
N GLN A 340 -24.43 -14.54 0.12
CA GLN A 340 -22.97 -14.60 0.14
C GLN A 340 -22.40 -14.96 -1.24
N PRO A 341 -21.82 -13.99 -1.97
CA PRO A 341 -20.92 -14.27 -3.09
C PRO A 341 -19.60 -14.84 -2.59
N GLN A 342 -19.00 -15.79 -3.31
CA GLN A 342 -17.83 -16.56 -2.84
C GLN A 342 -16.65 -16.59 -3.83
N LYS A 343 -15.47 -17.00 -3.33
CA LYS A 343 -14.28 -17.27 -4.16
C LYS A 343 -14.57 -18.28 -5.28
N THR A 344 -15.51 -19.21 -5.06
CA THR A 344 -15.94 -20.26 -6.00
C THR A 344 -16.51 -19.73 -7.32
N GLY A 345 -16.92 -18.45 -7.37
CA GLY A 345 -17.60 -17.86 -8.53
C GLY A 345 -19.12 -17.99 -8.51
N PHE A 346 -19.68 -18.48 -7.39
CA PHE A 346 -21.11 -18.57 -7.12
C PHE A 346 -21.50 -17.68 -5.94
N TYR A 347 -22.74 -17.23 -5.91
CA TYR A 347 -23.36 -16.72 -4.69
C TYR A 347 -24.43 -17.68 -4.19
N PHE A 348 -24.58 -17.72 -2.87
CA PHE A 348 -25.54 -18.56 -2.18
C PHE A 348 -26.51 -17.71 -1.37
N THR A 349 -27.78 -18.09 -1.43
CA THR A 349 -28.84 -17.54 -0.61
C THR A 349 -29.34 -18.64 0.32
N LEU A 350 -29.33 -18.36 1.62
CA LEU A 350 -29.82 -19.26 2.66
C LEU A 350 -30.86 -18.54 3.52
N ASP A 351 -31.84 -19.28 4.04
CA ASP A 351 -32.71 -18.77 5.10
C ASP A 351 -31.84 -18.44 6.32
N ARG A 352 -31.94 -17.21 6.83
CA ARG A 352 -30.99 -16.73 7.84
C ARG A 352 -31.19 -17.35 9.23
N ASN A 353 -32.36 -17.93 9.49
CA ASN A 353 -32.68 -18.46 10.82
C ASN A 353 -32.36 -19.96 10.91
N SER A 354 -32.55 -20.69 9.80
CA SER A 354 -32.41 -22.15 9.75
C SER A 354 -31.22 -22.65 8.94
N GLY A 355 -30.58 -21.79 8.13
CA GLY A 355 -29.52 -22.19 7.21
C GLY A 355 -30.01 -22.99 6.01
N LYS A 356 -31.34 -23.16 5.85
CA LYS A 356 -31.94 -23.88 4.71
C LYS A 356 -31.55 -23.21 3.40
N PHE A 357 -31.18 -24.03 2.44
CA PHE A 357 -30.84 -23.57 1.10
C PHE A 357 -32.05 -22.91 0.40
N VAL A 358 -31.81 -21.76 -0.24
CA VAL A 358 -32.85 -21.02 -0.98
C VAL A 358 -32.52 -20.98 -2.47
N SER A 359 -31.28 -20.61 -2.81
CA SER A 359 -30.80 -20.58 -4.19
C SER A 359 -29.27 -20.45 -4.26
N ALA A 360 -28.71 -20.81 -5.41
CA ALA A 360 -27.33 -20.50 -5.77
C ALA A 360 -27.23 -20.18 -7.26
N LYS A 361 -26.31 -19.29 -7.62
CA LYS A 361 -26.10 -18.92 -9.01
C LYS A 361 -24.65 -18.54 -9.28
N LYS A 362 -24.17 -18.94 -10.45
CA LYS A 362 -22.88 -18.52 -11.00
C LYS A 362 -22.89 -17.01 -11.29
N PHE A 363 -21.85 -16.31 -10.88
CA PHE A 363 -21.62 -14.90 -11.23
C PHE A 363 -20.30 -14.67 -11.98
N ALA A 364 -19.28 -15.52 -11.79
CA ALA A 364 -18.02 -15.40 -12.51
C ALA A 364 -18.12 -15.98 -13.92
N ARG A 365 -17.38 -15.44 -14.89
CA ARG A 365 -17.36 -15.98 -16.26
C ARG A 365 -16.48 -17.22 -16.35
N ASN A 366 -15.25 -17.12 -15.83
CA ASN A 366 -14.23 -18.15 -15.94
C ASN A 366 -14.24 -19.08 -14.72
N ILE A 367 -14.81 -20.27 -14.90
CA ILE A 367 -14.82 -21.35 -13.90
C ILE A 367 -14.49 -22.64 -14.62
N THR A 368 -13.45 -23.34 -14.16
CA THR A 368 -13.05 -24.66 -14.65
C THR A 368 -13.25 -25.74 -13.59
N VAL A 369 -13.20 -25.43 -12.30
CA VAL A 369 -13.34 -26.42 -11.22
C VAL A 369 -14.76 -27.00 -11.14
N TRP A 370 -15.77 -26.18 -11.44
CA TRP A 370 -17.18 -26.53 -11.33
C TRP A 370 -17.86 -26.51 -12.71
N SER A 371 -18.71 -27.48 -12.99
CA SER A 371 -19.63 -27.46 -14.14
C SER A 371 -20.82 -26.55 -13.87
N ASP A 372 -21.48 -26.75 -12.73
CA ASP A 372 -22.65 -25.99 -12.29
C ASP A 372 -22.88 -26.14 -10.77
N VAL A 373 -24.02 -25.67 -10.28
CA VAL A 373 -24.54 -25.89 -8.94
C VAL A 373 -25.90 -26.59 -9.02
N ASN A 374 -26.11 -27.61 -8.17
CA ASN A 374 -27.40 -28.26 -8.07
C ASN A 374 -28.47 -27.26 -7.56
N ALA A 375 -29.51 -27.05 -8.35
CA ALA A 375 -30.53 -26.03 -8.08
C ALA A 375 -31.46 -26.34 -6.89
N GLU A 376 -31.51 -27.60 -6.44
CA GLU A 376 -32.33 -28.05 -5.31
C GLU A 376 -31.52 -28.13 -4.02
N THR A 377 -30.32 -28.72 -4.10
CA THR A 377 -29.51 -28.98 -2.93
C THR A 377 -28.55 -27.84 -2.64
N GLY A 378 -28.08 -27.12 -3.68
CA GLY A 378 -27.00 -26.15 -3.58
C GLY A 378 -25.61 -26.76 -3.56
N GLU A 379 -25.44 -28.03 -3.95
CA GLU A 379 -24.14 -28.68 -4.05
C GLU A 379 -23.42 -28.26 -5.34
N LEU A 380 -22.15 -27.83 -5.22
CA LEU A 380 -21.32 -27.53 -6.38
C LEU A 380 -20.91 -28.81 -7.09
N MET A 381 -21.10 -28.85 -8.41
CA MET A 381 -20.81 -30.01 -9.24
C MET A 381 -19.39 -29.91 -9.81
N GLU A 382 -18.44 -30.67 -9.24
CA GLU A 382 -17.05 -30.69 -9.69
C GLU A 382 -16.93 -31.19 -11.14
N ASN A 383 -16.08 -30.53 -11.93
CA ASN A 383 -15.67 -31.04 -13.23
C ASN A 383 -14.70 -32.21 -13.07
N PRO A 384 -14.94 -33.37 -13.72
CA PRO A 384 -14.02 -34.50 -13.66
C PRO A 384 -12.61 -34.11 -14.11
N GLY A 385 -11.60 -34.61 -13.39
CA GLY A 385 -10.19 -34.38 -13.72
C GLY A 385 -9.63 -33.01 -13.30
N MET A 386 -10.40 -32.16 -12.61
CA MET A 386 -9.93 -30.84 -12.16
C MET A 386 -9.23 -30.84 -10.80
N ARG A 387 -9.04 -32.02 -10.19
CA ARG A 387 -8.29 -32.21 -8.95
C ARG A 387 -6.82 -32.54 -9.28
N PRO A 388 -5.86 -31.68 -8.90
CA PRO A 388 -4.43 -31.91 -9.14
C PRO A 388 -3.91 -33.05 -8.26
N ALA A 389 -3.02 -33.87 -8.82
CA ALA A 389 -2.31 -34.90 -8.08
C ALA A 389 -0.94 -34.39 -7.58
N ALA A 390 -0.48 -34.89 -6.45
CA ALA A 390 0.83 -34.56 -5.89
C ALA A 390 1.96 -34.88 -6.89
N GLY A 391 2.82 -33.90 -7.15
CA GLY A 391 3.94 -34.01 -8.10
C GLY A 391 3.55 -34.06 -9.57
N ALA A 392 2.25 -33.93 -9.91
CA ALA A 392 1.80 -33.88 -11.29
C ALA A 392 2.08 -32.49 -11.93
N PRO A 393 2.13 -32.40 -13.27
CA PRO A 393 2.29 -31.13 -13.97
C PRO A 393 1.21 -30.09 -13.61
N PRO A 394 1.53 -28.78 -13.65
CA PRO A 394 0.56 -27.74 -13.35
C PRO A 394 -0.68 -27.76 -14.25
N MET A 395 -1.84 -27.53 -13.62
CA MET A 395 -3.16 -27.46 -14.27
C MET A 395 -3.66 -26.02 -14.39
N ASN A 396 -4.52 -25.75 -15.37
CA ASN A 396 -5.22 -24.47 -15.51
C ASN A 396 -6.48 -24.44 -14.64
N ILE A 397 -6.44 -23.72 -13.53
CA ILE A 397 -7.54 -23.63 -12.57
C ILE A 397 -8.18 -22.24 -12.64
N CYS A 398 -9.51 -22.20 -12.77
CA CYS A 398 -10.33 -20.99 -12.67
C CYS A 398 -11.53 -21.28 -11.73
N PRO A 399 -11.90 -20.36 -10.82
CA PRO A 399 -11.18 -19.14 -10.51
C PRO A 399 -9.78 -19.41 -9.94
N ALA A 400 -8.90 -18.40 -9.98
CA ALA A 400 -7.57 -18.51 -9.41
C ALA A 400 -7.62 -18.80 -7.89
N ILE A 401 -6.49 -19.08 -7.24
CA ILE A 401 -6.41 -19.17 -5.76
C ILE A 401 -6.96 -17.91 -5.03
N PHE A 402 -6.95 -16.75 -5.69
CA PHE A 402 -7.55 -15.53 -5.16
C PHE A 402 -9.09 -15.51 -5.28
N GLY A 403 -9.67 -16.48 -5.97
CA GLY A 403 -11.08 -16.64 -6.29
C GLY A 403 -11.62 -15.67 -7.33
N ALA A 404 -12.93 -15.78 -7.59
CA ALA A 404 -13.70 -14.82 -8.37
C ALA A 404 -14.01 -13.52 -7.60
N ARG A 405 -13.76 -13.54 -6.29
CA ARG A 405 -13.70 -12.40 -5.38
C ARG A 405 -12.77 -12.80 -4.23
N ASN A 406 -12.27 -11.81 -3.50
CA ASN A 406 -11.48 -12.03 -2.29
C ASN A 406 -11.99 -11.10 -1.18
N TRP A 407 -11.11 -10.48 -0.39
CA TRP A 407 -11.48 -9.58 0.71
C TRP A 407 -12.16 -8.27 0.29
N ALA A 408 -12.32 -7.99 -1.01
CA ALA A 408 -13.16 -6.89 -1.47
C ALA A 408 -14.64 -7.16 -1.10
N HIS A 409 -15.21 -6.29 -0.27
CA HIS A 409 -16.58 -6.41 0.19
C HIS A 409 -17.58 -5.85 -0.81
N ALA A 410 -18.74 -6.51 -0.93
CA ALA A 410 -19.88 -5.98 -1.64
C ALA A 410 -20.59 -4.88 -0.82
N SER A 411 -21.42 -4.08 -1.50
CA SER A 411 -22.38 -3.19 -0.85
C SER A 411 -23.80 -3.53 -1.32
N PHE A 412 -24.78 -3.29 -0.48
CA PHE A 412 -26.20 -3.55 -0.74
C PHE A 412 -27.02 -2.31 -0.46
N ASN A 413 -27.78 -1.84 -1.45
CA ASN A 413 -28.72 -0.75 -1.23
C ASN A 413 -30.13 -1.31 -0.93
N PRO A 414 -30.61 -1.19 0.32
CA PRO A 414 -31.92 -1.73 0.71
C PRO A 414 -33.10 -1.06 0.00
N LYS A 415 -32.92 0.15 -0.56
CA LYS A 415 -33.98 0.85 -1.30
C LYS A 415 -34.18 0.33 -2.72
N THR A 416 -33.12 -0.13 -3.37
CA THR A 416 -33.18 -0.67 -4.74
C THR A 416 -33.18 -2.20 -4.76
N GLY A 417 -32.80 -2.84 -3.65
CA GLY A 417 -32.63 -4.28 -3.58
C GLY A 417 -31.37 -4.79 -4.30
N LEU A 418 -30.47 -3.90 -4.76
CA LEU A 418 -29.29 -4.31 -5.54
C LEU A 418 -28.05 -4.51 -4.66
N VAL A 419 -27.31 -5.57 -4.96
CA VAL A 419 -25.96 -5.84 -4.46
C VAL A 419 -24.94 -5.40 -5.51
N PHE A 420 -23.93 -4.62 -5.12
CA PHE A 420 -22.83 -4.19 -5.97
C PHE A 420 -21.55 -4.96 -5.59
N LEU A 421 -21.28 -6.03 -6.34
CA LEU A 421 -20.24 -7.01 -6.07
C LEU A 421 -18.97 -6.71 -6.89
N PRO A 422 -17.85 -6.31 -6.26
CA PRO A 422 -16.55 -6.31 -6.90
C PRO A 422 -16.02 -7.75 -7.04
N GLY A 423 -15.44 -8.07 -8.19
CA GLY A 423 -14.95 -9.40 -8.51
C GLY A 423 -13.76 -9.39 -9.47
N MET A 424 -13.25 -10.60 -9.72
CA MET A 424 -12.08 -10.87 -10.53
C MET A 424 -12.37 -11.99 -11.53
N GLU A 425 -11.78 -11.90 -12.71
CA GLU A 425 -11.73 -12.96 -13.71
C GLU A 425 -10.27 -13.38 -13.87
N LEU A 426 -9.78 -14.15 -12.90
CA LEU A 426 -8.41 -14.68 -12.89
C LEU A 426 -8.42 -16.20 -12.87
N CYS A 427 -7.39 -16.78 -13.47
CA CYS A 427 -7.06 -18.20 -13.41
C CYS A 427 -5.63 -18.36 -12.90
N ASN A 428 -5.18 -19.58 -12.61
CA ASN A 428 -3.77 -19.84 -12.34
C ASN A 428 -3.30 -21.17 -12.91
N LYS A 429 -2.01 -21.24 -13.25
CA LYS A 429 -1.29 -22.52 -13.31
C LYS A 429 -1.17 -23.01 -11.86
N TYR A 430 -1.56 -24.24 -11.56
CA TYR A 430 -1.65 -24.77 -10.20
C TYR A 430 -1.06 -26.18 -10.12
N SER A 431 -0.18 -26.46 -9.17
CA SER A 431 0.32 -27.81 -8.91
C SER A 431 0.45 -28.08 -7.42
N ILE A 432 0.27 -29.33 -7.02
CA ILE A 432 0.50 -29.80 -5.65
C ILE A 432 1.92 -30.36 -5.58
N ALA A 433 2.68 -29.97 -4.55
CA ALA A 433 4.01 -30.48 -4.29
C ALA A 433 3.98 -31.99 -4.05
N LYS A 434 5.06 -32.69 -4.42
CA LYS A 434 5.13 -34.15 -4.24
C LYS A 434 5.07 -34.56 -2.77
N GLU A 435 5.69 -33.77 -1.91
CA GLU A 435 5.81 -34.03 -0.47
C GLU A 435 5.52 -32.73 0.28
N ILE A 436 4.80 -32.85 1.40
CA ILE A 436 4.55 -31.76 2.34
C ILE A 436 4.54 -32.34 3.76
N GLU A 437 5.24 -31.65 4.65
CA GLU A 437 5.36 -32.04 6.06
C GLU A 437 4.95 -30.85 6.93
N TYR A 438 4.17 -31.11 7.97
CA TYR A 438 3.84 -30.09 8.95
C TYR A 438 5.07 -29.78 9.81
N LYS A 439 5.42 -28.50 9.91
CA LYS A 439 6.43 -27.99 10.85
C LYS A 439 5.84 -26.79 11.57
N ARG A 440 5.87 -26.85 12.91
CA ARG A 440 5.39 -25.76 13.77
C ARG A 440 6.00 -24.42 13.33
N GLY A 441 5.15 -23.43 13.08
CA GLY A 441 5.57 -22.09 12.69
C GLY A 441 6.06 -21.94 11.24
N ALA A 442 5.99 -23.00 10.42
CA ALA A 442 6.29 -22.97 8.99
C ALA A 442 5.01 -23.04 8.14
N LEU A 443 5.14 -22.73 6.84
CA LEU A 443 4.05 -22.88 5.89
C LEU A 443 3.71 -24.36 5.68
N TYR A 444 2.41 -24.67 5.68
CA TYR A 444 1.82 -26.00 5.47
C TYR A 444 0.82 -25.96 4.30
N ILE A 445 1.29 -25.42 3.16
CA ILE A 445 0.49 -25.22 1.94
C ILE A 445 0.65 -26.45 1.01
N GLY A 446 1.88 -26.70 0.52
CA GLY A 446 2.16 -27.80 -0.39
C GLY A 446 1.66 -27.59 -1.82
N ALA A 447 1.61 -26.35 -2.31
CA ALA A 447 1.17 -26.02 -3.66
C ALA A 447 1.97 -24.87 -4.27
N ASP A 448 2.14 -24.91 -5.60
CA ASP A 448 2.72 -23.84 -6.41
C ASP A 448 1.65 -23.26 -7.34
N PHE A 449 1.68 -21.94 -7.53
CA PHE A 449 0.72 -21.28 -8.40
C PHE A 449 1.27 -20.03 -9.10
N THR A 450 0.77 -19.77 -10.31
CA THR A 450 1.02 -18.53 -11.04
C THR A 450 -0.31 -18.02 -11.62
N ALA A 451 -0.81 -16.90 -11.09
CA ALA A 451 -2.06 -16.29 -11.53
C ALA A 451 -1.89 -15.56 -12.88
N TYR A 452 -2.93 -15.62 -13.71
CA TYR A 452 -3.01 -14.95 -15.01
C TYR A 452 -4.46 -14.53 -15.30
N ALA A 453 -4.64 -13.53 -16.17
CA ALA A 453 -5.95 -13.14 -16.65
C ALA A 453 -6.21 -13.85 -17.99
N PRO A 454 -7.31 -14.61 -18.16
CA PRO A 454 -7.63 -15.25 -19.43
C PRO A 454 -8.05 -14.24 -20.51
N GLU A 455 -8.53 -13.06 -20.09
CA GLU A 455 -8.96 -11.95 -20.94
C GLU A 455 -8.24 -10.64 -20.53
N GLU A 456 -8.38 -9.58 -21.33
CA GLU A 456 -7.76 -8.28 -21.04
C GLU A 456 -8.32 -7.62 -19.76
N ASN A 457 -9.61 -7.81 -19.49
CA ASN A 457 -10.26 -7.29 -18.29
C ASN A 457 -10.25 -8.35 -17.19
N ALA A 458 -9.50 -8.10 -16.11
CA ALA A 458 -9.41 -9.00 -14.98
C ALA A 458 -10.31 -8.61 -13.80
N GLY A 459 -10.95 -7.44 -13.82
CA GLY A 459 -11.80 -6.94 -12.73
C GLY A 459 -13.18 -6.52 -13.21
N VAL A 460 -14.18 -6.62 -12.33
CA VAL A 460 -15.57 -6.33 -12.65
C VAL A 460 -16.38 -5.96 -11.42
N VAL A 461 -17.23 -4.94 -11.50
CA VAL A 461 -18.32 -4.71 -10.56
C VAL A 461 -19.62 -5.19 -11.19
N ARG A 462 -20.36 -6.04 -10.48
CA ARG A 462 -21.67 -6.54 -10.91
C ARG A 462 -22.75 -5.98 -10.01
N ALA A 463 -23.76 -5.34 -10.58
CA ALA A 463 -25.01 -5.11 -9.88
C ALA A 463 -25.88 -6.34 -10.01
N ILE A 464 -26.24 -6.94 -8.89
CA ILE A 464 -27.00 -8.17 -8.80
C ILE A 464 -28.31 -7.86 -8.07
N ASP A 465 -29.42 -8.26 -8.69
CA ASP A 465 -30.70 -8.43 -8.03
C ASP A 465 -30.71 -9.82 -7.38
N PRO A 466 -30.61 -9.92 -6.04
CA PRO A 466 -30.54 -11.18 -5.33
C PRO A 466 -31.89 -11.91 -5.31
N ALA A 467 -33.02 -11.20 -5.46
CA ALA A 467 -34.35 -11.81 -5.47
C ALA A 467 -34.59 -12.55 -6.79
N ASN A 468 -34.22 -11.92 -7.92
CA ASN A 468 -34.38 -12.48 -9.25
C ASN A 468 -33.13 -13.22 -9.78
N GLN A 469 -32.06 -13.28 -8.98
CA GLN A 469 -30.79 -13.92 -9.31
C GLN A 469 -30.18 -13.41 -10.63
N LYS A 470 -30.27 -12.10 -10.86
CA LYS A 470 -29.94 -11.49 -12.15
C LYS A 470 -28.90 -10.40 -12.00
N THR A 471 -27.85 -10.46 -12.81
CA THR A 471 -26.95 -9.32 -13.01
C THR A 471 -27.65 -8.28 -13.88
N THR A 472 -27.86 -7.08 -13.36
CA THR A 472 -28.54 -5.99 -14.07
C THR A 472 -27.60 -5.19 -14.95
N TRP A 473 -26.35 -5.01 -14.51
CA TRP A 473 -25.28 -4.37 -15.28
C TRP A 473 -23.91 -4.83 -14.76
N GLU A 474 -22.89 -4.66 -15.59
CA GLU A 474 -21.49 -4.90 -15.26
C GLU A 474 -20.63 -3.68 -15.63
N TRP A 475 -19.63 -3.38 -14.80
CA TRP A 475 -18.58 -2.40 -15.10
C TRP A 475 -17.22 -3.08 -15.02
N TRP A 476 -16.45 -3.05 -16.10
CA TRP A 476 -15.23 -3.84 -16.28
C TRP A 476 -13.95 -2.99 -16.13
N THR A 477 -12.90 -3.59 -15.58
CA THR A 477 -11.57 -2.99 -15.43
C THR A 477 -10.46 -3.94 -15.86
N LYS A 478 -9.35 -3.39 -16.37
CA LYS A 478 -8.14 -4.16 -16.67
C LYS A 478 -7.54 -4.78 -15.41
N ALA A 479 -7.40 -3.98 -14.35
CA ALA A 479 -6.88 -4.46 -13.08
C ALA A 479 -7.94 -5.28 -12.34
N PRO A 480 -7.57 -6.42 -11.70
CA PRO A 480 -8.51 -7.21 -10.91
C PRO A 480 -8.99 -6.43 -9.69
N LEU A 481 -10.29 -6.53 -9.33
CA LEU A 481 -10.83 -5.90 -8.12
C LEU A 481 -10.67 -6.82 -6.90
N GLN A 482 -9.42 -7.22 -6.64
CA GLN A 482 -9.05 -8.12 -5.54
C GLN A 482 -9.31 -7.51 -4.16
N ALA A 483 -9.19 -6.19 -4.06
CA ALA A 483 -9.28 -5.41 -2.83
C ALA A 483 -10.10 -4.14 -3.05
N GLY A 484 -10.21 -3.29 -2.03
CA GLY A 484 -10.80 -1.96 -2.17
C GLY A 484 -12.32 -1.90 -2.19
N GLY A 485 -13.04 -3.04 -2.28
CA GLY A 485 -14.48 -3.17 -2.01
C GLY A 485 -15.40 -2.15 -2.71
N THR A 486 -16.65 -2.07 -2.25
CA THR A 486 -17.60 -1.02 -2.66
C THR A 486 -18.32 -0.37 -1.49
N VAL A 487 -18.83 0.85 -1.70
CA VAL A 487 -19.82 1.51 -0.83
C VAL A 487 -20.92 2.11 -1.68
N ALA A 488 -22.18 1.80 -1.36
CA ALA A 488 -23.35 2.40 -2.00
C ALA A 488 -23.85 3.59 -1.16
N THR A 489 -24.38 4.62 -1.82
CA THR A 489 -24.86 5.84 -1.16
C THR A 489 -26.30 6.20 -1.51
N GLY A 490 -26.99 6.94 -0.65
CA GLY A 490 -28.33 7.46 -0.92
C GLY A 490 -28.40 8.39 -2.13
N GLY A 491 -27.27 8.99 -2.53
CA GLY A 491 -27.16 9.84 -3.73
C GLY A 491 -27.15 9.08 -5.06
N GLY A 492 -27.37 7.76 -5.07
CA GLY A 492 -27.43 6.94 -6.28
C GLY A 492 -26.07 6.55 -6.85
N LEU A 493 -25.01 6.59 -6.03
CA LEU A 493 -23.63 6.26 -6.43
C LEU A 493 -23.08 5.02 -5.74
N VAL A 494 -22.27 4.24 -6.45
CA VAL A 494 -21.38 3.21 -5.90
C VAL A 494 -19.95 3.71 -6.02
N PHE A 495 -19.24 3.85 -4.91
CA PHE A 495 -17.80 4.11 -4.94
C PHE A 495 -17.03 2.78 -4.90
N VAL A 496 -16.00 2.67 -5.73
CA VAL A 496 -15.19 1.47 -5.94
C VAL A 496 -13.71 1.84 -5.87
N GLY A 497 -12.96 1.14 -5.03
CA GLY A 497 -11.50 1.24 -5.00
C GLY A 497 -10.85 0.28 -6.00
N THR A 498 -9.96 0.78 -6.86
CA THR A 498 -9.31 -0.05 -7.89
C THR A 498 -7.82 -0.31 -7.59
N GLN A 499 -7.30 -1.43 -8.09
CA GLN A 499 -5.89 -1.81 -7.87
C GLN A 499 -4.90 -0.99 -8.70
N ASP A 500 -5.33 -0.33 -9.76
CA ASP A 500 -4.56 0.68 -10.50
C ASP A 500 -4.58 2.06 -9.82
N GLY A 501 -5.16 2.16 -8.62
CA GLY A 501 -5.03 3.32 -7.74
C GLY A 501 -6.08 4.40 -7.94
N ARG A 502 -7.25 4.07 -8.50
CA ARG A 502 -8.36 5.00 -8.66
C ARG A 502 -9.45 4.75 -7.63
N LEU A 503 -10.10 5.82 -7.19
CA LEU A 503 -11.44 5.77 -6.61
C LEU A 503 -12.43 6.14 -7.70
N VAL A 504 -13.36 5.25 -8.02
CA VAL A 504 -14.33 5.43 -9.10
C VAL A 504 -15.73 5.55 -8.51
N ALA A 505 -16.58 6.44 -9.05
CA ALA A 505 -18.00 6.53 -8.73
C ALA A 505 -18.86 6.09 -9.92
N LEU A 506 -19.63 5.03 -9.72
CA LEU A 506 -20.58 4.46 -10.69
C LEU A 506 -22.00 4.89 -10.34
N ASN A 507 -22.83 5.16 -11.34
CA ASN A 507 -24.27 5.31 -11.16
C ASN A 507 -24.89 3.94 -10.82
N GLN A 508 -25.60 3.86 -9.69
CA GLN A 508 -26.20 2.61 -9.20
C GLN A 508 -27.20 1.98 -10.17
N ALA A 509 -27.90 2.77 -10.97
CA ALA A 509 -28.97 2.28 -11.83
C ALA A 509 -28.44 1.56 -13.08
N ASN A 510 -27.28 1.95 -13.60
CA ASN A 510 -26.80 1.50 -14.91
C ASN A 510 -25.29 1.23 -15.00
N GLY A 511 -24.54 1.38 -13.90
CA GLY A 511 -23.10 1.12 -13.88
C GLY A 511 -22.25 2.17 -14.59
N LYS A 512 -22.85 3.24 -15.13
CA LYS A 512 -22.10 4.29 -15.82
C LYS A 512 -21.13 4.96 -14.85
N GLN A 513 -19.85 4.95 -15.19
CA GLN A 513 -18.85 5.74 -14.49
C GLN A 513 -19.14 7.24 -14.64
N THR A 514 -19.29 7.92 -13.52
CA THR A 514 -19.66 9.36 -13.45
C THR A 514 -18.52 10.24 -12.94
N TRP A 515 -17.55 9.65 -12.25
CA TRP A 515 -16.40 10.34 -11.68
C TRP A 515 -15.30 9.34 -11.37
N GLU A 516 -14.05 9.79 -11.40
CA GLU A 516 -12.90 9.06 -10.88
C GLU A 516 -11.84 10.02 -10.33
N PHE A 517 -10.99 9.51 -9.46
CA PHE A 517 -9.82 10.23 -8.97
C PHE A 517 -8.65 9.28 -8.77
N ASN A 518 -7.45 9.65 -9.23
CA ASN A 518 -6.24 8.88 -9.05
C ASN A 518 -5.59 9.20 -7.69
N LEU A 519 -5.49 8.19 -6.83
CA LEU A 519 -4.96 8.29 -5.46
C LEU A 519 -3.45 8.01 -5.38
N GLY A 520 -2.79 7.72 -6.50
CA GLY A 520 -1.34 7.50 -6.59
C GLY A 520 -0.86 6.14 -6.04
N ALA A 521 -1.74 5.34 -5.44
CA ALA A 521 -1.44 4.00 -4.93
C ALA A 521 -2.68 3.09 -4.99
N PRO A 522 -2.51 1.75 -5.13
CA PRO A 522 -3.62 0.80 -5.17
C PRO A 522 -4.55 0.96 -3.97
N VAL A 523 -5.87 0.96 -4.22
CA VAL A 523 -6.88 1.01 -3.16
C VAL A 523 -7.07 -0.39 -2.59
N THR A 524 -6.75 -0.58 -1.33
CA THR A 524 -6.75 -1.92 -0.70
C THR A 524 -7.70 -2.04 0.48
N GLY A 525 -8.07 -0.93 1.12
CA GLY A 525 -9.17 -0.84 2.08
C GLY A 525 -10.45 -0.31 1.42
N PRO A 526 -11.64 -0.75 1.85
CA PRO A 526 -12.88 -0.36 1.21
C PRO A 526 -13.31 1.07 1.58
N PRO A 527 -13.86 1.85 0.63
CA PRO A 527 -14.30 3.21 0.89
C PRO A 527 -15.47 3.25 1.88
N ILE A 528 -15.60 4.37 2.59
CA ILE A 528 -16.70 4.69 3.49
C ILE A 528 -17.33 6.03 3.12
N SER A 529 -18.58 6.27 3.54
CA SER A 529 -19.23 7.58 3.45
C SER A 529 -19.80 8.00 4.79
N PHE A 530 -19.40 9.19 5.25
CA PHE A 530 -19.77 9.75 6.55
C PHE A 530 -20.08 11.25 6.40
N ALA A 531 -20.58 11.88 7.46
CA ALA A 531 -20.76 13.33 7.51
C ALA A 531 -20.28 13.93 8.82
N VAL A 532 -19.89 15.20 8.79
CA VAL A 532 -19.64 16.00 9.99
C VAL A 532 -20.31 17.36 9.77
N GLY A 533 -21.20 17.72 10.68
CA GLY A 533 -22.13 18.83 10.46
C GLY A 533 -22.94 18.62 9.17
N ALA A 534 -23.01 19.65 8.33
CA ALA A 534 -23.76 19.60 7.08
C ALA A 534 -22.97 19.02 5.88
N LYS A 535 -21.72 18.57 6.05
CA LYS A 535 -20.86 18.11 4.95
C LYS A 535 -20.68 16.59 4.96
N GLN A 536 -20.94 15.96 3.82
CA GLN A 536 -20.66 14.56 3.52
C GLN A 536 -19.25 14.41 2.96
N TYR A 537 -18.60 13.31 3.32
CA TYR A 537 -17.25 12.94 2.94
C TYR A 537 -17.21 11.49 2.45
N ILE A 538 -16.20 11.21 1.62
CA ILE A 538 -15.78 9.85 1.25
C ILE A 538 -14.35 9.69 1.74
N ALA A 539 -14.07 8.61 2.48
CA ALA A 539 -12.72 8.27 2.91
C ALA A 539 -12.35 6.86 2.46
N VAL A 540 -11.08 6.66 2.15
CA VAL A 540 -10.55 5.41 1.62
C VAL A 540 -9.07 5.27 1.98
N VAL A 541 -8.62 4.04 2.18
CA VAL A 541 -7.23 3.72 2.52
C VAL A 541 -6.52 3.12 1.30
N THR A 542 -5.31 3.58 1.02
CA THR A 542 -4.48 3.10 -0.09
C THR A 542 -3.15 2.52 0.37
N GLY A 543 -2.62 1.57 -0.39
CA GLY A 543 -1.31 0.96 -0.16
C GLY A 543 -1.27 -0.54 -0.49
N ARG A 544 -0.26 -0.98 -1.25
CA ARG A 544 0.07 -2.40 -1.52
C ARG A 544 1.58 -2.58 -1.64
N ARG A 545 2.15 -3.72 -1.23
CA ARG A 545 3.56 -4.06 -1.53
C ARG A 545 3.69 -4.51 -3.00
N GLY A 546 4.61 -3.90 -3.76
CA GLY A 546 4.94 -4.23 -5.16
C GLY A 546 4.67 -3.11 -6.17
N ARG A 547 5.31 -3.14 -7.35
CA ARG A 547 5.06 -2.18 -8.46
C ARG A 547 3.58 -2.25 -8.91
N PRO A 548 2.95 -1.15 -9.36
CA PRO A 548 1.58 -1.19 -9.90
C PRO A 548 1.39 -2.23 -11.03
N GLN A 549 2.42 -2.44 -11.85
CA GLN A 549 2.43 -3.44 -12.93
C GLN A 549 2.45 -4.90 -12.46
N ALA A 550 2.90 -5.20 -11.24
CA ALA A 550 2.87 -6.57 -10.69
C ALA A 550 1.44 -7.00 -10.26
N ALA A 551 0.48 -6.06 -10.24
CA ALA A 551 -0.92 -6.32 -9.92
C ALA A 551 -1.79 -6.64 -11.16
N ILE A 552 -1.22 -6.56 -12.37
CA ILE A 552 -1.87 -7.02 -13.61
C ILE A 552 -1.26 -8.37 -13.97
N PRO A 553 -1.98 -9.48 -13.75
CA PRO A 553 -1.51 -10.79 -14.18
C PRO A 553 -1.29 -10.78 -15.69
N GLN A 554 -0.19 -11.37 -16.18
CA GLN A 554 0.04 -11.43 -17.62
C GLN A 554 -1.07 -12.24 -18.29
N VAL A 555 -1.52 -11.82 -19.47
CA VAL A 555 -2.49 -12.59 -20.26
C VAL A 555 -1.78 -13.84 -20.79
N ASP A 556 -2.36 -15.04 -20.62
CA ASP A 556 -1.76 -16.28 -21.12
C ASP A 556 -1.60 -16.21 -22.66
N PRO A 557 -0.37 -16.24 -23.21
CA PRO A 557 -0.15 -16.19 -24.65
C PRO A 557 -0.66 -17.44 -25.39
N GLY A 558 -0.92 -18.54 -24.66
CA GLY A 558 -1.13 -19.89 -25.18
C GLY A 558 -2.52 -20.21 -25.73
N ARG A 559 -3.39 -19.22 -25.95
CA ARG A 559 -4.70 -19.42 -26.60
C ARG A 559 -4.84 -18.69 -27.95
N ARG A 560 -3.72 -18.53 -28.66
CA ARG A 560 -3.75 -18.24 -30.10
C ARG A 560 -3.48 -19.52 -30.87
N ASP A 561 -4.26 -19.67 -31.92
CA ASP A 561 -4.48 -20.88 -32.69
C ASP A 561 -3.20 -21.61 -33.15
N ALA A 562 -3.37 -22.92 -33.34
CA ALA A 562 -2.41 -23.82 -33.93
C ALA A 562 -1.95 -23.32 -35.31
N ASP A 563 -0.67 -22.95 -35.42
CA ASP A 563 0.21 -23.25 -36.56
C ASP A 563 1.54 -22.50 -36.39
N GLY A 564 2.66 -23.21 -36.37
CA GLY A 564 3.98 -22.57 -36.29
C GLY A 564 5.13 -23.38 -35.67
N LEU A 565 5.06 -24.71 -35.63
CA LEU A 565 6.28 -25.52 -35.50
C LEU A 565 7.07 -25.41 -36.80
N ARG A 566 8.27 -24.78 -36.79
CA ARG A 566 9.44 -25.08 -37.66
C ARG A 566 10.55 -24.00 -37.62
N THR A 567 11.12 -23.58 -36.49
CA THR A 567 12.35 -22.72 -36.57
C THR A 567 13.27 -22.59 -35.35
N LEU A 568 13.30 -23.50 -34.37
CA LEU A 568 14.18 -23.31 -33.18
C LEU A 568 15.04 -24.52 -32.78
N ARG A 569 15.23 -25.51 -33.67
CA ARG A 569 16.06 -26.70 -33.40
C ARG A 569 17.56 -26.57 -33.76
N VAL A 570 18.02 -25.45 -34.34
CA VAL A 570 19.41 -25.35 -34.85
C VAL A 570 20.35 -24.52 -33.95
N MET A 571 19.83 -23.72 -33.00
CA MET A 571 20.68 -22.89 -32.14
C MET A 571 21.14 -23.54 -30.82
N TRP A 572 20.67 -24.75 -30.51
CA TRP A 572 20.92 -25.40 -29.21
C TRP A 572 22.19 -26.26 -29.13
N LEU A 573 22.87 -26.54 -30.25
CA LEU A 573 24.00 -27.49 -30.28
C LEU A 573 25.40 -26.84 -30.28
N LEU A 574 25.52 -25.51 -30.34
CA LEU A 574 26.83 -24.82 -30.33
C LEU A 574 27.17 -24.13 -28.99
N GLY A 575 26.21 -23.97 -28.09
CA GLY A 575 26.44 -23.31 -26.78
C GLY A 575 27.02 -24.21 -25.68
N LEU A 576 26.94 -25.53 -25.84
CA LEU A 576 27.29 -26.49 -24.79
C LEU A 576 28.77 -26.92 -24.76
N ALA A 577 29.57 -26.53 -25.77
CA ALA A 577 30.98 -26.92 -25.85
C ALA A 577 31.96 -25.88 -25.27
N LEU A 578 31.55 -24.62 -25.06
CA LEU A 578 32.44 -23.53 -24.61
C LEU A 578 32.31 -23.18 -23.12
N ALA A 579 31.26 -23.64 -22.43
CA ALA A 579 31.07 -23.40 -20.99
C ALA A 579 31.84 -24.40 -20.10
N ALA A 580 32.36 -25.49 -20.66
CA ALA A 580 33.00 -26.57 -19.90
C ALA A 580 34.51 -26.39 -19.65
N LEU A 581 35.16 -25.35 -20.19
CA LEU A 581 36.62 -25.17 -20.11
C LEU A 581 37.10 -23.94 -19.31
N ALA A 582 36.19 -23.17 -18.70
CA ALA A 582 36.53 -22.00 -17.87
C ALA A 582 36.26 -22.20 -16.37
N TRP A 583 35.94 -23.44 -15.93
CA TRP A 583 35.56 -23.76 -14.55
C TRP A 583 36.63 -24.52 -13.75
N ALA A 584 37.88 -24.53 -14.24
CA ALA A 584 39.00 -25.14 -13.55
C ALA A 584 40.25 -24.27 -13.71
N ALA A 585 40.43 -23.27 -12.83
CA ALA A 585 41.72 -22.63 -12.44
C ALA A 585 41.58 -21.20 -11.86
N GLY A 586 40.56 -20.90 -11.04
CA GLY A 586 40.40 -19.53 -10.52
C GLY A 586 39.67 -19.38 -9.19
N ALA A 587 39.60 -20.43 -8.39
CA ALA A 587 39.00 -20.38 -7.06
C ALA A 587 40.06 -20.64 -5.99
N GLU A 588 40.82 -19.61 -5.63
CA GLU A 588 41.45 -19.48 -4.31
C GLU A 588 41.99 -18.05 -4.08
N ALA A 589 41.72 -17.49 -2.89
CA ALA A 589 42.13 -16.20 -2.33
C ALA A 589 41.29 -14.92 -2.63
N ALA A 590 40.21 -14.74 -1.87
CA ALA A 590 39.84 -13.43 -1.32
C ALA A 590 39.64 -13.60 0.20
N GLN A 591 40.70 -13.35 0.98
CA GLN A 591 40.68 -13.40 2.44
C GLN A 591 39.79 -12.28 3.03
N HIS A 592 39.11 -12.59 4.13
CA HIS A 592 38.23 -11.69 4.86
C HIS A 592 39.03 -10.67 5.71
N GLU A 593 38.89 -9.37 5.45
CA GLU A 593 39.55 -8.30 6.23
C GLU A 593 38.60 -7.67 7.26
N GLY A 594 38.61 -8.20 8.50
CA GLY A 594 37.91 -7.61 9.66
C GLY A 594 38.76 -6.62 10.47
N LEU A 595 38.26 -6.19 11.64
CA LEU A 595 38.93 -5.24 12.52
C LEU A 595 40.37 -5.62 12.90
N GLU A 596 40.63 -6.92 13.09
CA GLU A 596 41.95 -7.43 13.46
C GLU A 596 42.99 -7.19 12.35
N SER A 597 42.61 -7.44 11.09
CA SER A 597 43.45 -7.15 9.92
C SER A 597 43.78 -5.65 9.82
N ILE A 598 42.80 -4.79 10.11
CA ILE A 598 42.99 -3.32 10.15
C ILE A 598 43.99 -2.90 11.23
N ARG A 599 43.93 -3.50 12.42
CA ARG A 599 44.88 -3.21 13.51
C ARG A 599 46.28 -3.71 13.18
N GLN A 600 46.40 -4.92 12.62
CA GLN A 600 47.69 -5.49 12.22
C GLN A 600 48.38 -4.66 11.13
N ARG A 601 47.63 -4.14 10.16
CA ARG A 601 48.21 -3.30 9.08
C ARG A 601 48.38 -1.83 9.46
N GLY A 602 47.82 -1.37 10.58
CA GLY A 602 48.03 -0.02 11.12
C GLY A 602 47.26 1.13 10.43
N TYR A 603 46.34 0.83 9.50
CA TYR A 603 45.51 1.85 8.85
C TYR A 603 44.11 1.37 8.43
N LEU A 604 43.15 2.29 8.45
CA LEU A 604 41.77 2.13 7.96
C LEU A 604 41.62 2.80 6.59
N ARG A 605 41.07 2.09 5.58
CA ARG A 605 40.82 2.66 4.26
C ARG A 605 39.43 3.30 4.21
N ILE A 606 39.38 4.57 3.81
CA ILE A 606 38.17 5.37 3.79
C ILE A 606 37.84 5.73 2.35
N CYS A 607 36.64 5.36 1.89
CA CYS A 607 36.12 5.80 0.62
C CYS A 607 35.87 7.31 0.67
N ALA A 608 36.52 8.08 -0.21
CA ALA A 608 36.34 9.53 -0.27
C ALA A 608 36.29 10.02 -1.72
N ASP A 609 35.60 11.14 -1.95
CA ASP A 609 35.58 11.79 -3.26
C ASP A 609 36.65 12.90 -3.29
N PRO A 610 37.57 12.89 -4.27
CA PRO A 610 38.68 13.85 -4.29
C PRO A 610 38.25 15.31 -4.52
N SER A 611 37.02 15.56 -4.96
CA SER A 611 36.58 16.90 -5.40
C SER A 611 35.14 17.24 -4.98
N ASN A 612 34.73 16.89 -3.77
CA ASN A 612 33.36 17.04 -3.28
C ASN A 612 33.28 17.94 -2.03
N LEU A 613 33.83 19.14 -2.10
CA LEU A 613 33.73 20.10 -0.99
C LEU A 613 32.27 20.53 -0.77
N PRO A 614 31.85 20.74 0.49
CA PRO A 614 32.67 20.74 1.72
C PRO A 614 32.90 19.35 2.35
N TYR A 615 32.39 18.27 1.77
CA TYR A 615 32.37 16.93 2.38
C TYR A 615 33.76 16.27 2.36
N SER A 616 34.41 16.23 1.19
CA SER A 616 35.73 15.64 1.01
C SER A 616 36.52 16.27 -0.13
N SER A 617 37.84 16.40 0.03
CA SER A 617 38.76 16.81 -1.02
C SER A 617 40.15 16.22 -0.81
N ASN A 618 40.87 16.00 -1.92
CA ASN A 618 42.27 15.62 -1.90
C ASN A 618 43.23 16.81 -1.66
N ASP A 619 42.73 18.04 -1.53
CA ASP A 619 43.51 19.20 -1.09
C ASP A 619 43.80 19.11 0.43
N PRO A 620 45.07 18.95 0.85
CA PRO A 620 45.40 18.87 2.26
C PRO A 620 45.05 20.13 3.07
N ALA A 621 44.98 21.30 2.43
CA ALA A 621 44.64 22.57 3.08
C ALA A 621 43.13 22.72 3.33
N ALA A 622 42.30 22.00 2.56
CA ALA A 622 40.85 22.00 2.68
C ALA A 622 40.31 20.58 2.49
N PRO A 623 40.59 19.64 3.41
CA PRO A 623 40.30 18.21 3.21
C PRO A 623 38.80 17.87 3.22
N GLY A 624 37.95 18.78 3.71
CA GLY A 624 36.52 18.56 3.88
C GLY A 624 36.18 17.93 5.25
N PHE A 625 34.98 18.24 5.73
CA PHE A 625 34.62 17.92 7.11
C PHE A 625 34.44 16.42 7.34
N GLU A 626 33.99 15.64 6.34
CA GLU A 626 33.81 14.19 6.50
C GLU A 626 35.14 13.45 6.51
N VAL A 627 36.17 13.98 5.83
CA VAL A 627 37.54 13.47 5.89
C VAL A 627 38.15 13.73 7.27
N GLU A 628 37.97 14.93 7.83
CA GLU A 628 38.44 15.25 9.19
C GLU A 628 37.77 14.37 10.24
N LEU A 629 36.45 14.14 10.13
CA LEU A 629 35.74 13.23 11.02
C LEU A 629 36.22 11.78 10.88
N ALA A 630 36.49 11.31 9.66
CA ALA A 630 37.00 9.96 9.45
C ALA A 630 38.41 9.76 10.03
N ARG A 631 39.26 10.81 10.04
CA ARG A 631 40.58 10.77 10.69
C ARG A 631 40.46 10.64 12.20
N LEU A 632 39.54 11.35 12.82
CA LEU A 632 39.25 11.22 14.26
C LEU A 632 38.75 9.80 14.60
N ILE A 633 37.86 9.25 13.77
CA ILE A 633 37.35 7.87 13.94
C ILE A 633 38.49 6.84 13.82
N ALA A 634 39.39 6.99 12.85
CA ALA A 634 40.54 6.08 12.72
C ALA A 634 41.49 6.16 13.92
N ALA A 635 41.74 7.37 14.45
CA ALA A 635 42.57 7.58 15.64
C ALA A 635 41.97 6.88 16.88
N GLU A 636 40.65 6.93 17.06
CA GLU A 636 39.93 6.19 18.12
C GLU A 636 40.02 4.66 17.99
N LEU A 637 40.39 4.15 16.82
CA LEU A 637 40.68 2.73 16.60
C LEU A 637 42.17 2.39 16.78
N GLY A 638 43.02 3.38 17.09
CA GLY A 638 44.46 3.23 17.25
C GLY A 638 45.20 3.07 15.92
N VAL A 639 44.61 3.51 14.80
CA VAL A 639 45.19 3.37 13.45
C VAL A 639 45.15 4.70 12.69
N THR A 640 45.91 4.79 11.60
CA THR A 640 45.86 5.96 10.71
C THR A 640 44.74 5.84 9.68
N ALA A 641 44.27 6.99 9.19
CA ALA A 641 43.27 7.06 8.11
C ALA A 641 43.97 7.14 6.75
N ARG A 642 43.66 6.19 5.85
CA ARG A 642 44.11 6.20 4.46
C ARG A 642 42.92 6.43 3.54
N LEU A 643 43.00 7.46 2.70
CA LEU A 643 41.91 7.83 1.80
C LEU A 643 42.03 7.05 0.48
N GLU A 644 40.96 6.37 0.11
CA GLU A 644 40.79 5.68 -1.16
C GLU A 644 39.83 6.52 -2.01
N TRP A 645 40.40 7.16 -3.03
CA TRP A 645 39.70 8.18 -3.81
C TRP A 645 38.84 7.55 -4.91
N HIS A 646 37.53 7.75 -4.83
CA HIS A 646 36.54 7.26 -5.78
C HIS A 646 35.50 8.35 -6.09
N ALA A 647 35.23 8.61 -7.37
CA ALA A 647 34.17 9.55 -7.76
C ALA A 647 32.77 8.98 -7.43
N THR A 648 32.06 9.63 -6.53
CA THR A 648 30.87 9.05 -5.86
C THR A 648 29.54 9.30 -6.57
N TYR A 649 29.48 10.18 -7.57
CA TYR A 649 28.24 10.56 -8.28
C TYR A 649 27.62 9.43 -9.14
N VAL A 650 28.40 8.40 -9.52
CA VAL A 650 27.95 7.37 -10.47
C VAL A 650 27.51 6.07 -9.77
N ARG A 651 28.14 5.67 -8.64
CA ARG A 651 27.84 4.46 -7.86
C ARG A 651 28.31 4.56 -6.39
N ALA A 652 27.75 5.50 -5.63
CA ALA A 652 28.22 5.93 -4.30
C ALA A 652 28.76 4.82 -3.37
N ILE A 653 28.06 3.71 -3.18
CA ILE A 653 28.43 2.65 -2.21
C ILE A 653 29.10 1.41 -2.82
N LYS A 654 29.38 1.39 -4.13
CA LYS A 654 29.97 0.22 -4.81
C LYS A 654 31.41 -0.08 -4.35
N PRO A 655 32.32 0.90 -4.17
CA PRO A 655 33.67 0.61 -3.67
C PRO A 655 33.64 -0.03 -2.27
N LEU A 656 32.72 0.43 -1.42
CA LEU A 656 32.45 -0.19 -0.13
C LEU A 656 31.88 -1.61 -0.29
N ARG A 657 31.05 -1.91 -1.28
CA ARG A 657 30.56 -3.29 -1.48
C ARG A 657 31.66 -4.24 -1.93
N ASP A 658 32.51 -3.77 -2.83
CA ASP A 658 33.46 -4.59 -3.57
C ASP A 658 34.77 -4.83 -2.80
N GLY A 659 35.00 -4.13 -1.68
CA GLY A 659 36.17 -4.35 -0.82
C GLY A 659 37.31 -3.35 -0.98
N ALA A 660 37.15 -2.27 -1.76
CA ALA A 660 38.23 -1.33 -2.03
C ALA A 660 38.63 -0.48 -0.81
N CYS A 661 37.67 -0.22 0.07
CA CYS A 661 37.78 0.56 1.30
C CYS A 661 36.82 -0.04 2.34
N GLU A 662 37.03 0.19 3.64
CA GLU A 662 36.15 -0.38 4.68
C GLU A 662 35.16 0.62 5.27
N LEU A 663 35.45 1.92 5.19
CA LEU A 663 34.60 2.98 5.75
C LEU A 663 34.12 3.95 4.67
N PHE A 664 32.85 4.32 4.68
CA PHE A 664 32.26 5.36 3.84
C PHE A 664 31.52 6.38 4.71
N MET A 665 31.88 7.66 4.63
CA MET A 665 31.21 8.73 5.40
C MET A 665 29.99 9.29 4.64
N GLY A 666 29.04 9.90 5.34
CA GLY A 666 27.98 10.65 4.67
C GLY A 666 26.73 9.83 4.30
N LEU A 667 26.52 8.65 4.92
CA LEU A 667 25.37 7.82 4.62
C LEU A 667 24.15 8.18 5.49
N PRO A 668 22.93 8.18 4.91
CA PRO A 668 21.72 8.39 5.70
C PRO A 668 21.61 7.35 6.81
N VAL A 669 21.46 7.83 8.04
CA VAL A 669 21.01 7.05 9.21
C VAL A 669 19.48 6.98 9.16
N ASP A 670 18.98 6.65 7.97
CA ASP A 670 17.59 6.49 7.68
C ASP A 670 17.33 5.01 7.45
N ARG A 671 16.15 4.60 7.91
CA ARG A 671 15.73 3.21 7.85
C ARG A 671 15.64 2.69 6.41
N ARG A 672 15.18 3.50 5.45
CA ARG A 672 15.00 3.06 4.06
C ARG A 672 16.33 2.83 3.36
N PHE A 673 17.34 3.64 3.63
CA PHE A 673 18.69 3.41 3.12
C PHE A 673 19.27 2.10 3.66
N ARG A 674 19.10 1.81 4.96
CA ARG A 674 19.57 0.56 5.58
C ARG A 674 18.81 -0.68 5.09
N GLU A 675 17.51 -0.58 4.88
CA GLU A 675 16.69 -1.67 4.32
C GLU A 675 17.00 -1.93 2.85
N GLY A 676 17.27 -0.89 2.06
CA GLY A 676 17.70 -1.03 0.67
C GLY A 676 19.14 -1.56 0.52
N ASN A 677 19.94 -1.44 1.57
CA ASN A 677 21.35 -1.86 1.60
C ASN A 677 21.65 -2.69 2.86
N PRO A 678 21.02 -3.86 3.03
CA PRO A 678 21.07 -4.62 4.28
C PRO A 678 22.47 -5.16 4.61
N TRP A 679 23.37 -5.17 3.64
CA TRP A 679 24.77 -5.57 3.75
C TRP A 679 25.69 -4.46 4.31
N ILE A 680 25.18 -3.24 4.53
CA ILE A 680 25.90 -2.11 5.16
C ILE A 680 25.42 -1.94 6.60
N ALA A 681 26.34 -1.77 7.54
CA ALA A 681 26.07 -1.19 8.85
C ALA A 681 26.42 0.30 8.81
N VAL A 682 25.58 1.15 9.41
CA VAL A 682 25.83 2.60 9.51
C VAL A 682 25.84 2.97 10.98
N SER A 683 26.84 3.74 11.42
CA SER A 683 26.97 4.24 12.79
C SER A 683 25.78 5.11 13.20
N ARG A 684 25.78 5.50 14.47
CA ARG A 684 25.03 6.66 14.97
C ARG A 684 25.35 7.92 14.17
N PRO A 685 24.38 8.84 14.03
CA PRO A 685 24.58 10.04 13.22
C PRO A 685 25.51 11.03 13.90
N TYR A 686 26.35 11.69 13.12
CA TYR A 686 27.25 12.75 13.58
C TYR A 686 26.81 14.15 13.13
N TYR A 687 25.86 14.28 12.18
CA TYR A 687 25.16 15.53 11.85
C TYR A 687 23.80 15.29 11.18
N THR A 688 23.05 16.37 10.92
CA THR A 688 21.80 16.34 10.14
C THR A 688 21.95 17.20 8.88
N MET A 689 21.76 16.59 7.71
CA MET A 689 21.67 17.26 6.42
C MET A 689 20.31 17.95 6.28
N THR A 690 20.28 19.17 5.76
CA THR A 690 19.06 19.96 5.51
C THR A 690 19.23 20.80 4.22
N HIS A 691 18.31 21.70 3.89
CA HIS A 691 18.40 22.62 2.76
C HIS A 691 18.42 24.09 3.21
N GLY A 692 18.92 24.98 2.34
CA GLY A 692 18.97 26.42 2.58
C GLY A 692 18.65 27.21 1.32
N LEU A 693 18.04 28.37 1.50
CA LEU A 693 17.90 29.39 0.47
C LEU A 693 19.08 30.36 0.58
N VAL A 694 19.85 30.47 -0.49
CA VAL A 694 20.89 31.50 -0.63
C VAL A 694 20.29 32.70 -1.34
N THR A 695 20.37 33.88 -0.71
CA THR A 695 19.83 35.13 -1.24
C THR A 695 20.70 36.33 -0.80
N ARG A 696 20.41 37.53 -1.31
CA ARG A 696 21.12 38.76 -0.94
C ARG A 696 20.97 39.10 0.54
N ALA A 697 22.01 39.68 1.15
CA ALA A 697 22.01 39.98 2.58
C ALA A 697 20.93 41.02 2.97
N ASP A 698 20.72 42.01 2.10
CA ASP A 698 19.75 43.10 2.22
C ASP A 698 18.33 42.73 1.79
N ALA A 699 18.14 41.57 1.14
CA ALA A 699 16.81 41.03 0.90
C ALA A 699 16.08 40.82 2.24
N GLY A 700 14.77 41.04 2.30
CA GLY A 700 13.97 40.76 3.50
C GLY A 700 14.03 39.29 3.93
N SER A 701 13.34 38.90 5.01
CA SER A 701 13.20 37.49 5.36
C SER A 701 12.48 36.76 4.21
N LEU A 702 13.15 35.81 3.56
CA LEU A 702 12.62 35.06 2.44
C LEU A 702 12.20 33.67 2.91
N THR A 703 10.92 33.35 2.81
CA THR A 703 10.39 32.00 3.05
C THR A 703 10.07 31.31 1.73
N ILE A 704 9.81 29.99 1.77
CA ILE A 704 9.37 29.23 0.58
C ILE A 704 8.09 29.81 -0.04
N ALA A 705 7.17 30.34 0.77
CA ALA A 705 5.93 30.93 0.28
C ALA A 705 6.16 32.22 -0.53
N ASP A 706 7.17 33.00 -0.14
CA ASP A 706 7.53 34.27 -0.79
C ASP A 706 8.17 34.08 -2.17
N LEU A 707 8.48 32.84 -2.55
CA LEU A 707 9.07 32.48 -3.85
C LEU A 707 8.04 32.42 -4.99
N LYS A 708 6.75 32.46 -4.67
CA LYS A 708 5.66 32.35 -5.65
C LYS A 708 5.79 33.40 -6.75
N GLY A 709 5.75 32.97 -8.01
CA GLY A 709 5.89 33.81 -9.20
C GLY A 709 7.30 34.35 -9.45
N ARG A 710 8.28 34.02 -8.59
CA ARG A 710 9.66 34.50 -8.70
C ARG A 710 10.59 33.41 -9.24
N ARG A 711 11.68 33.84 -9.88
CA ARG A 711 12.68 32.92 -10.41
C ARG A 711 13.58 32.40 -9.31
N VAL A 712 13.55 31.10 -9.06
CA VAL A 712 14.39 30.41 -8.06
C VAL A 712 15.30 29.43 -8.75
N ALA A 713 16.58 29.50 -8.44
CA ALA A 713 17.58 28.61 -8.98
C ALA A 713 17.57 27.28 -8.21
N VAL A 714 17.37 26.16 -8.92
CA VAL A 714 17.34 24.81 -8.38
C VAL A 714 18.09 23.85 -9.28
N GLU A 715 18.71 22.83 -8.69
CA GLU A 715 19.33 21.75 -9.45
C GLU A 715 18.25 20.86 -10.09
N LEU A 716 18.44 20.49 -11.35
CA LEU A 716 17.53 19.62 -12.09
C LEU A 716 17.42 18.22 -11.46
N ALA A 717 16.20 17.69 -11.41
CA ALA A 717 15.78 16.46 -10.77
C ALA A 717 16.16 16.34 -9.30
N SER A 718 16.39 17.47 -8.61
CA SER A 718 16.65 17.51 -7.18
C SER A 718 15.37 17.57 -6.36
N ILE A 719 15.47 17.21 -5.08
CA ILE A 719 14.37 17.39 -4.12
C ILE A 719 13.94 18.85 -4.10
N ALA A 720 14.89 19.80 -4.15
CA ALA A 720 14.61 21.24 -4.19
C ALA A 720 13.81 21.65 -5.43
N GLU A 721 14.13 21.13 -6.63
CA GLU A 721 13.35 21.41 -7.84
C GLU A 721 11.92 20.88 -7.73
N PHE A 722 11.77 19.59 -7.42
CA PHE A 722 10.44 18.99 -7.29
C PHE A 722 9.61 19.68 -6.21
N TYR A 723 10.27 20.15 -5.14
CA TYR A 723 9.64 20.91 -4.08
C TYR A 723 9.08 22.25 -4.58
N VAL A 724 9.76 22.96 -5.48
CA VAL A 724 9.27 24.27 -5.96
C VAL A 724 8.45 24.20 -7.26
N ALA A 725 8.56 23.11 -8.03
CA ALA A 725 7.91 22.91 -9.35
C ALA A 725 6.38 23.05 -9.33
N TYR A 726 5.80 22.92 -8.16
CA TYR A 726 4.36 22.80 -7.96
C TYR A 726 3.79 23.93 -7.08
N ARG A 727 4.58 24.99 -6.85
CA ARG A 727 4.24 26.12 -5.98
C ARG A 727 4.19 27.45 -6.72
N ASP A 728 3.88 27.40 -8.02
CA ASP A 728 3.86 28.54 -8.94
C ASP A 728 5.18 29.35 -8.92
N VAL A 729 6.30 28.70 -8.56
CA VAL A 729 7.64 29.28 -8.58
C VAL A 729 8.22 29.14 -9.99
N VAL A 730 8.80 30.21 -10.51
CA VAL A 730 9.50 30.15 -11.80
C VAL A 730 10.81 29.41 -11.59
N ARG A 731 10.92 28.19 -12.11
CA ARG A 731 12.12 27.37 -11.91
C ARG A 731 13.24 27.80 -12.85
N GLY A 732 14.32 28.33 -12.29
CA GLY A 732 15.62 28.35 -12.95
C GLY A 732 16.28 26.98 -12.75
N LEU A 733 16.29 26.15 -13.79
CA LEU A 733 16.85 24.79 -13.72
C LEU A 733 18.33 24.82 -14.07
N TYR A 734 19.18 24.34 -13.16
CA TYR A 734 20.62 24.30 -13.32
C TYR A 734 21.13 22.86 -13.17
N LYS A 735 22.28 22.56 -13.77
CA LYS A 735 22.79 21.18 -13.78
C LYS A 735 23.39 20.75 -12.44
N THR A 736 23.85 21.71 -11.64
CA THR A 736 24.44 21.48 -10.31
C THR A 736 24.00 22.56 -9.33
N GLN A 737 24.18 22.31 -8.04
CA GLN A 737 23.85 23.26 -6.98
C GLN A 737 24.77 24.48 -6.94
N GLU A 738 26.03 24.36 -7.35
CA GLU A 738 26.96 25.48 -7.49
C GLU A 738 26.50 26.41 -8.61
N GLN A 739 26.01 25.87 -9.73
CA GLN A 739 25.45 26.69 -10.81
C GLN A 739 24.19 27.43 -10.35
N ALA A 740 23.33 26.76 -9.58
CA ALA A 740 22.17 27.40 -8.98
C ALA A 740 22.57 28.51 -8.00
N PHE A 741 23.58 28.27 -7.14
CA PHE A 741 24.16 29.28 -6.26
C PHE A 741 24.64 30.52 -7.02
N GLN A 742 25.42 30.33 -8.08
CA GLN A 742 25.98 31.43 -8.87
C GLN A 742 24.89 32.28 -9.53
N ALA A 743 23.80 31.65 -9.97
CA ALA A 743 22.66 32.37 -10.52
C ALA A 743 22.01 33.31 -9.49
N ALA A 744 21.87 32.87 -8.23
CA ALA A 744 21.38 33.75 -7.16
C ALA A 744 22.40 34.82 -6.77
N ALA A 745 23.70 34.51 -6.76
CA ALA A 745 24.75 35.48 -6.46
C ALA A 745 24.88 36.59 -7.52
N ARG A 746 24.44 36.34 -8.76
CA ARG A 746 24.42 37.30 -9.88
C ARG A 746 23.04 37.95 -10.09
N ASP A 747 22.11 37.80 -9.16
CA ASP A 747 20.72 38.29 -9.25
C ASP A 747 19.93 37.75 -10.46
N GLU A 748 20.39 36.67 -11.11
CA GLU A 748 19.66 35.99 -12.18
C GLU A 748 18.44 35.22 -11.64
N ALA A 749 18.44 34.93 -10.35
CA ALA A 749 17.35 34.35 -9.58
C ALA A 749 17.27 35.03 -8.21
N VAL A 750 16.07 35.14 -7.63
CA VAL A 750 15.87 35.82 -6.33
C VAL A 750 16.44 35.02 -5.16
N ALA A 751 16.61 33.71 -5.34
CA ALA A 751 17.29 32.81 -4.43
C ALA A 751 17.73 31.53 -5.14
N ALA A 752 18.70 30.83 -4.54
CA ALA A 752 19.06 29.46 -4.90
C ALA A 752 18.64 28.50 -3.78
N PHE A 753 18.04 27.37 -4.10
CA PHE A 753 17.60 26.38 -3.11
C PHE A 753 18.48 25.13 -3.15
N LEU A 754 19.35 24.97 -2.16
CA LEU A 754 20.49 24.04 -2.16
C LEU A 754 20.53 23.19 -0.86
N TRP A 755 21.34 22.13 -0.82
CA TRP A 755 21.71 21.46 0.44
C TRP A 755 22.46 22.43 1.35
N PHE A 756 22.13 22.38 2.63
CA PHE A 756 22.57 23.38 3.60
C PHE A 756 24.09 23.41 3.82
N PRO A 757 24.82 22.28 3.97
CA PRO A 757 26.27 22.34 4.13
C PRO A 757 26.97 23.00 2.94
N LEU A 758 26.49 22.73 1.72
CA LEU A 758 27.00 23.36 0.51
C LEU A 758 26.63 24.86 0.44
N ALA A 759 25.40 25.22 0.81
CA ALA A 759 24.95 26.61 0.88
C ALA A 759 25.80 27.43 1.88
N ALA A 760 26.02 26.90 3.09
CA ALA A 760 26.82 27.51 4.13
C ALA A 760 28.29 27.65 3.71
N TRP A 761 28.85 26.62 3.08
CA TRP A 761 30.21 26.64 2.56
C TRP A 761 30.40 27.69 1.46
N LEU A 762 29.51 27.74 0.47
CA LEU A 762 29.62 28.67 -0.66
C LEU A 762 29.38 30.13 -0.26
N ALA A 763 28.54 30.38 0.75
CA ALA A 763 28.28 31.72 1.27
C ALA A 763 29.32 32.19 2.31
N ARG A 764 30.26 31.32 2.72
CA ARG A 764 31.26 31.65 3.73
C ARG A 764 32.12 32.84 3.30
N GLY A 765 32.25 33.83 4.19
CA GLY A 765 33.05 35.03 3.94
C GLY A 765 32.42 36.03 2.96
N ARG A 766 31.19 35.78 2.49
CA ARG A 766 30.45 36.67 1.57
C ARG A 766 29.47 37.53 2.37
N ALA A 767 29.86 38.77 2.67
CA ALA A 767 29.00 39.72 3.39
C ALA A 767 27.76 40.17 2.58
N ASP A 768 27.79 40.01 1.27
CA ASP A 768 26.71 40.37 0.34
C ASP A 768 25.61 39.31 0.24
N LEU A 769 25.82 38.11 0.80
CA LEU A 769 24.88 37.00 0.75
C LEU A 769 24.54 36.52 2.16
N LYS A 770 23.35 35.93 2.30
CA LYS A 770 22.98 35.19 3.50
C LYS A 770 22.32 33.88 3.13
N VAL A 771 22.48 32.90 4.03
CA VAL A 771 21.83 31.60 3.94
C VAL A 771 20.66 31.59 4.91
N VAL A 772 19.46 31.37 4.39
CA VAL A 772 18.27 31.15 5.19
C VAL A 772 18.03 29.65 5.26
N ALA A 773 18.14 29.08 6.46
CA ALA A 773 17.87 27.67 6.68
C ALA A 773 16.41 27.35 6.33
N VAL A 774 16.18 26.33 5.51
CA VAL A 774 14.84 25.81 5.24
C VAL A 774 14.63 24.60 6.13
N SER A 775 13.72 24.76 7.08
CA SER A 775 13.47 23.79 8.16
C SER A 775 12.14 23.07 8.00
N ASP A 776 11.60 23.05 6.78
CA ASP A 776 10.35 22.36 6.45
C ASP A 776 10.47 20.86 6.72
N GLU A 777 9.46 20.29 7.38
CA GLU A 777 9.38 18.87 7.68
C GLU A 777 9.43 18.04 6.38
N GLY A 778 10.43 17.16 6.27
CA GLY A 778 10.68 16.33 5.08
C GLY A 778 11.96 16.65 4.32
N LEU A 779 12.68 17.71 4.69
CA LEU A 779 13.94 18.11 4.05
C LEU A 779 15.19 17.89 4.92
N ALA A 780 15.05 17.29 6.12
CA ALA A 780 16.13 16.99 7.06
C ALA A 780 16.46 15.48 7.18
N PHE A 781 17.76 15.12 7.14
CA PHE A 781 18.25 13.73 7.11
C PHE A 781 19.42 13.53 8.09
N PRO A 782 19.32 12.63 9.09
CA PRO A 782 20.46 12.27 9.95
C PRO A 782 21.53 11.49 9.17
N ILE A 783 22.81 11.79 9.37
CA ILE A 783 23.93 11.25 8.57
C ILE A 783 25.00 10.60 9.46
N GLY A 784 25.51 9.44 9.04
CA GLY A 784 26.44 8.57 9.78
C GLY A 784 27.46 7.85 8.86
N ALA A 785 28.34 7.04 9.45
CA ALA A 785 29.44 6.38 8.76
C ALA A 785 29.13 4.89 8.49
N GLY A 786 29.35 4.42 7.26
CA GLY A 786 28.99 3.08 6.79
C GLY A 786 30.16 2.12 6.61
N VAL A 787 29.96 0.85 7.01
CA VAL A 787 30.89 -0.27 6.76
C VAL A 787 30.14 -1.50 6.26
N ARG A 788 30.84 -2.49 5.69
CA ARG A 788 30.21 -3.77 5.34
C ARG A 788 29.92 -4.59 6.60
N LYS A 789 28.71 -5.14 6.70
CA LYS A 789 28.35 -6.04 7.82
C LYS A 789 29.17 -7.32 7.87
N ARG A 790 29.65 -7.79 6.72
CA ARG A 790 30.42 -9.04 6.63
C ARG A 790 31.84 -8.92 7.19
N ASP A 791 32.32 -7.71 7.49
CA ASP A 791 33.69 -7.48 7.98
C ASP A 791 33.68 -7.61 9.51
N PRO A 792 34.26 -8.69 10.08
CA PRO A 792 34.08 -9.02 11.50
C PRO A 792 34.57 -7.92 12.45
N GLY A 793 33.75 -7.56 13.44
CA GLY A 793 34.08 -6.63 14.52
C GLY A 793 34.20 -5.14 14.14
N LEU A 794 34.16 -4.80 12.84
CA LEU A 794 34.44 -3.43 12.39
C LEU A 794 33.27 -2.46 12.64
N ALA A 795 32.03 -2.90 12.45
CA ALA A 795 30.85 -2.06 12.60
C ALA A 795 30.67 -1.51 14.03
N GLU A 796 30.84 -2.38 15.03
CA GLU A 796 30.75 -2.02 16.45
C GLU A 796 31.88 -1.07 16.85
N ALA A 797 33.10 -1.35 16.38
CA ALA A 797 34.26 -0.53 16.66
C ALA A 797 34.12 0.89 16.08
N ILE A 798 33.62 1.02 14.84
CA ILE A 798 33.35 2.32 14.21
C ILE A 798 32.24 3.09 14.93
N ASP A 799 31.15 2.42 15.35
CA ASP A 799 30.08 3.10 16.08
C ASP A 799 30.54 3.63 17.45
N ALA A 800 31.33 2.85 18.18
CA ALA A 800 31.90 3.26 19.46
C ALA A 800 32.96 4.37 19.30
N ALA A 801 33.72 4.37 18.20
CA ALA A 801 34.63 5.46 17.87
C ALA A 801 33.87 6.76 17.58
N VAL A 802 32.80 6.69 16.78
CA VAL A 802 31.93 7.85 16.50
C VAL A 802 31.32 8.40 17.79
N GLU A 803 30.91 7.54 18.74
CA GLU A 803 30.45 7.97 20.07
C GLU A 803 31.47 8.81 20.81
N ARG A 804 32.71 8.34 20.90
CA ARG A 804 33.77 9.04 21.64
C ARG A 804 34.12 10.38 20.99
N VAL A 805 34.18 10.43 19.66
CA VAL A 805 34.40 11.69 18.90
C VAL A 805 33.25 12.69 19.10
N LEU A 806 32.01 12.22 19.27
CA LEU A 806 30.87 13.07 19.59
C LEU A 806 30.87 13.54 21.05
N ALA A 807 31.23 12.65 21.98
CA ALA A 807 31.26 12.94 23.42
C ALA A 807 32.39 13.90 23.81
N SER A 808 33.51 13.89 23.08
CA SER A 808 34.63 14.80 23.29
C SER A 808 34.37 16.23 22.78
N GLY A 809 33.30 16.45 22.01
CA GLY A 809 33.00 17.74 21.37
C GLY A 809 33.75 18.00 20.05
N GLN A 810 34.69 17.12 19.68
CA GLN A 810 35.54 17.32 18.51
C GLN A 810 34.75 17.31 17.19
N ALA A 811 33.70 16.51 17.08
CA ALA A 811 32.82 16.53 15.91
C ALA A 811 32.17 17.89 15.68
N GLN A 812 31.71 18.53 16.76
CA GLN A 812 31.04 19.83 16.72
C GLN A 812 32.03 20.94 16.36
N GLU A 813 33.27 20.87 16.85
CA GLU A 813 34.34 21.78 16.45
C GLU A 813 34.65 21.68 14.95
N VAL A 814 34.72 20.45 14.41
CA VAL A 814 34.89 20.22 12.96
C VAL A 814 33.74 20.86 12.19
N LEU A 815 32.48 20.55 12.52
CA LEU A 815 31.32 21.07 11.80
C LEU A 815 31.23 22.62 11.85
N ALA A 816 31.53 23.22 13.01
CA ALA A 816 31.56 24.67 13.18
C ALA A 816 32.59 25.35 12.27
N ARG A 817 33.78 24.75 12.07
CA ARG A 817 34.80 25.29 11.15
C ARG A 817 34.33 25.35 9.71
N TYR A 818 33.34 24.56 9.30
CA TYR A 818 32.77 24.55 7.95
C TYR A 818 31.46 25.37 7.85
N GLY A 819 31.09 26.12 8.90
CA GLY A 819 29.86 26.91 8.92
C GLY A 819 28.59 26.06 9.06
N ILE A 820 28.73 24.81 9.50
CA ILE A 820 27.62 23.89 9.73
C ILE A 820 27.29 23.94 11.22
N GLU A 821 26.32 24.76 11.61
CA GLU A 821 25.89 24.80 13.02
C GLU A 821 25.17 23.50 13.40
N SER A 822 25.45 22.98 14.61
CA SER A 822 24.72 21.84 15.15
C SER A 822 23.24 22.23 15.25
N ALA A 823 22.38 21.58 14.47
CA ALA A 823 20.94 21.75 14.60
C ALA A 823 20.55 21.64 16.08
N ARG A 824 20.15 22.75 16.71
CA ARG A 824 19.58 22.81 18.06
C ARG A 824 18.72 21.57 18.28
N ARG A 825 19.10 20.69 19.23
CA ARG A 825 18.39 19.49 19.72
C ARG A 825 16.97 19.31 19.14
N MET A 826 16.87 18.98 17.85
CA MET A 826 15.59 18.86 17.15
C MET A 826 15.02 17.51 17.60
N SER A 827 14.14 17.55 18.58
CA SER A 827 13.52 16.36 19.16
C SER A 827 12.68 15.65 18.10
N ARG A 828 13.29 14.60 17.51
CA ARG A 828 12.74 13.50 16.70
C ARG A 828 12.17 13.88 15.32
N ALA A 829 12.86 13.42 14.27
CA ALA A 829 12.39 13.42 12.88
C ALA A 829 11.11 12.56 12.70
N PRO A 830 10.00 13.11 12.17
CA PRO A 830 8.83 12.35 11.70
C PRO A 830 8.94 11.99 10.19
N SER A 831 8.23 10.93 9.77
CA SER A 831 8.30 10.26 8.45
C SER A 831 7.17 10.68 7.46
N CYS A 832 7.42 10.83 6.12
CA CYS A 832 6.60 10.31 4.97
C CYS A 832 6.88 10.82 3.50
N SER A 833 6.19 10.22 2.49
CA SER A 833 6.28 10.22 0.98
C SER A 833 4.97 10.77 0.27
N PRO A 834 4.71 10.83 -1.08
CA PRO A 834 5.28 11.49 -2.31
C PRO A 834 4.29 12.39 -3.19
N PHE A 835 4.71 13.00 -4.34
CA PHE A 835 4.11 14.07 -5.23
C PHE A 835 3.57 13.63 -6.66
N VAL A 836 2.61 14.35 -7.34
CA VAL A 836 2.47 14.70 -8.83
C VAL A 836 1.10 15.36 -9.26
N LEU A 837 1.04 16.24 -10.31
CA LEU A 837 -0.03 17.20 -10.77
C LEU A 837 -0.53 17.13 -12.28
N VAL A 838 -1.77 17.64 -12.53
CA VAL A 838 -2.78 17.91 -13.66
C VAL A 838 -2.45 18.08 -15.20
N GLN A 839 -3.44 17.81 -16.12
CA GLN A 839 -3.51 17.87 -17.64
C GLN A 839 -4.14 19.18 -18.30
N GLU A 840 -3.76 19.58 -19.54
CA GLU A 840 -4.27 20.72 -20.40
C GLU A 840 -5.00 20.30 -21.73
N LYS A 841 -5.52 21.23 -22.59
CA LYS A 841 -6.52 21.01 -23.70
C LYS A 841 -6.07 21.09 -25.19
N ASP A 842 -4.99 21.77 -25.60
CA ASP A 842 -4.54 21.83 -27.02
C ASP A 842 -3.63 20.63 -27.33
N PRO A 843 -3.87 19.82 -28.39
CA PRO A 843 -3.03 18.68 -28.73
C PRO A 843 -1.54 19.03 -28.92
N ARG A 844 -1.18 20.20 -29.46
CA ARG A 844 0.23 20.56 -29.64
C ARG A 844 0.91 20.96 -28.33
N GLU A 845 0.22 21.69 -27.47
CA GLU A 845 0.71 22.06 -26.13
C GLU A 845 0.72 20.85 -25.17
N THR A 846 -0.29 19.98 -25.28
CA THR A 846 -0.35 18.69 -24.61
C THR A 846 0.81 17.79 -25.05
N GLY A 847 1.04 17.73 -26.37
CA GLY A 847 2.20 17.07 -26.97
C GLY A 847 3.51 17.67 -26.46
N ARG A 848 3.63 19.00 -26.35
CA ARG A 848 4.83 19.69 -25.83
C ARG A 848 5.11 19.35 -24.37
N ALA A 849 4.10 19.40 -23.51
CA ALA A 849 4.21 19.09 -22.09
C ALA A 849 4.55 17.61 -21.84
N LEU A 850 3.90 16.71 -22.57
CA LEU A 850 4.19 15.27 -22.52
C LEU A 850 5.56 14.96 -23.09
N PHE A 851 5.96 15.60 -24.18
CA PHE A 851 7.28 15.42 -24.74
C PHE A 851 8.35 15.88 -23.73
N SER A 852 8.13 17.01 -23.07
CA SER A 852 9.05 17.59 -22.09
C SER A 852 9.22 16.74 -20.83
N THR A 853 8.24 15.92 -20.48
CA THR A 853 8.23 15.10 -19.25
C THR A 853 8.54 13.62 -19.50
N ALA A 854 8.08 13.05 -20.62
CA ALA A 854 8.20 11.63 -20.93
C ALA A 854 9.29 11.30 -21.96
N CYS A 855 9.62 12.23 -22.85
CA CYS A 855 10.45 11.94 -24.03
C CYS A 855 11.75 12.76 -24.10
N SER A 856 11.76 13.99 -23.57
CA SER A 856 12.86 14.97 -23.72
C SER A 856 14.16 14.52 -23.06
N ARG A 857 14.04 13.73 -21.98
CA ARG A 857 15.16 13.14 -21.25
C ARG A 857 16.04 12.27 -22.16
N CYS A 858 15.42 11.61 -23.13
CA CYS A 858 16.09 10.74 -24.10
C CYS A 858 16.26 11.41 -25.47
N HIS A 859 15.29 12.22 -25.92
CA HIS A 859 15.29 12.78 -27.28
C HIS A 859 15.73 14.25 -27.37
N GLY A 860 16.18 14.84 -26.26
CA GLY A 860 16.53 16.26 -26.16
C GLY A 860 15.30 17.15 -26.07
N ALA A 861 15.45 18.42 -25.69
CA ALA A 861 14.33 19.37 -25.71
C ALA A 861 13.77 19.48 -27.14
N GLU A 862 12.45 19.38 -27.29
CA GLU A 862 11.75 19.49 -28.59
C GLU A 862 12.23 18.54 -29.71
N GLY A 863 12.92 17.43 -29.38
CA GLY A 863 13.23 16.36 -30.33
C GLY A 863 14.42 16.59 -31.25
N VAL A 864 15.30 17.55 -30.94
CA VAL A 864 16.54 17.84 -31.71
C VAL A 864 17.63 16.75 -31.59
N GLY A 865 17.39 15.70 -30.79
CA GLY A 865 18.36 14.66 -30.47
C GLY A 865 19.38 15.11 -29.42
N GLY A 866 19.88 14.17 -28.59
CA GLY A 866 20.97 14.42 -27.63
C GLY A 866 20.62 14.44 -26.13
N GLY A 867 19.46 13.93 -25.70
CA GLY A 867 19.17 13.73 -24.25
C GLY A 867 19.75 12.42 -23.72
N THR A 868 20.67 12.47 -22.74
CA THR A 868 21.38 11.41 -21.95
C THR A 868 21.76 10.04 -22.56
N GLY A 869 21.36 9.69 -23.78
CA GLY A 869 21.77 8.50 -24.53
C GLY A 869 22.11 8.89 -25.96
N GLY A 870 23.38 8.81 -26.34
CA GLY A 870 23.87 9.18 -27.68
C GLY A 870 23.19 8.43 -28.83
N ALA A 871 23.28 9.02 -30.03
CA ALA A 871 22.81 8.55 -31.34
C ALA A 871 21.35 8.03 -31.42
N LEU A 872 20.44 8.63 -30.64
CA LEU A 872 19.00 8.47 -30.90
C LEU A 872 18.58 9.35 -32.09
N PRO A 873 17.63 8.90 -32.94
CA PRO A 873 17.18 9.68 -34.09
C PRO A 873 16.69 11.07 -33.68
N LYS A 874 17.09 12.11 -34.42
CA LYS A 874 16.51 13.45 -34.27
C LYS A 874 15.04 13.37 -34.69
N LEU A 875 14.14 13.40 -33.71
CA LEU A 875 12.72 13.21 -33.97
C LEU A 875 12.11 14.36 -34.78
N ARG A 876 12.77 15.54 -34.82
CA ARG A 876 12.43 16.62 -35.77
C ARG A 876 12.61 16.25 -37.24
N ASN A 877 13.47 15.27 -37.54
CA ASN A 877 13.73 14.80 -38.91
C ASN A 877 13.04 13.46 -39.19
N TYR A 878 12.07 13.06 -38.36
CA TYR A 878 11.33 11.82 -38.54
C TYR A 878 10.47 11.88 -39.82
N ASP A 879 10.69 10.94 -40.74
CA ASP A 879 10.01 10.85 -42.05
C ASP A 879 9.20 9.56 -42.24
N GLY A 880 9.17 8.68 -41.23
CA GLY A 880 8.62 7.33 -41.32
C GLY A 880 7.09 7.18 -41.28
N GLY A 881 6.33 8.28 -41.25
CA GLY A 881 4.86 8.30 -41.20
C GLY A 881 4.26 7.92 -39.82
N TYR A 882 3.00 8.30 -39.59
CA TYR A 882 2.34 8.15 -38.28
C TYR A 882 2.25 6.71 -37.78
N ASP A 883 1.90 5.75 -38.63
CA ASP A 883 1.69 4.35 -38.19
C ASP A 883 2.96 3.67 -37.69
N LYS A 884 4.11 4.10 -38.23
CA LYS A 884 5.42 3.65 -37.76
C LYS A 884 5.82 4.39 -36.50
N PHE A 885 5.53 5.70 -36.38
CA PHE A 885 5.81 6.49 -35.17
C PHE A 885 5.00 5.96 -33.98
N TYR A 886 3.70 5.73 -34.24
CA TYR A 886 2.76 5.17 -33.30
C TYR A 886 3.26 3.82 -32.82
N ARG A 887 3.55 2.86 -33.71
CA ARG A 887 4.08 1.54 -33.28
C ARG A 887 5.35 1.66 -32.43
N LEU A 888 6.29 2.53 -32.79
CA LEU A 888 7.56 2.69 -32.07
C LEU A 888 7.38 3.31 -30.67
N VAL A 889 6.57 4.37 -30.54
CA VAL A 889 6.31 5.01 -29.23
C VAL A 889 5.38 4.15 -28.39
N TRP A 890 4.38 3.54 -29.01
CA TRP A 890 3.38 2.70 -28.37
C TRP A 890 4.00 1.41 -27.85
N GLU A 891 4.58 0.58 -28.71
CA GLU A 891 5.09 -0.73 -28.31
C GLU A 891 6.51 -0.69 -27.74
N GLY A 892 7.14 0.50 -27.79
CA GLY A 892 8.55 0.66 -27.50
C GLY A 892 9.39 -0.11 -28.51
N ARG A 893 10.65 -0.35 -28.17
CA ARG A 893 11.51 -1.25 -28.95
C ARG A 893 12.10 -2.32 -28.05
N LYS A 894 11.75 -3.57 -28.34
CA LYS A 894 12.34 -4.74 -27.67
C LYS A 894 13.86 -4.69 -27.80
N ASN A 895 14.56 -4.99 -26.70
CA ASN A 895 16.03 -4.97 -26.59
C ASN A 895 16.69 -3.59 -26.75
N THR A 896 15.96 -2.49 -26.53
CA THR A 896 16.54 -1.14 -26.41
C THR A 896 15.99 -0.39 -25.19
N ALA A 897 16.58 0.74 -24.84
CA ALA A 897 16.12 1.59 -23.73
C ALA A 897 14.82 2.36 -24.03
N MET A 898 14.27 2.29 -25.25
CA MET A 898 13.01 2.93 -25.62
C MET A 898 11.84 2.13 -25.04
N ALA A 899 11.37 2.59 -23.88
CA ALA A 899 10.24 2.02 -23.19
C ALA A 899 8.98 2.04 -24.06
N ALA A 900 8.12 1.05 -23.88
CA ALA A 900 6.77 1.08 -24.42
C ALA A 900 5.96 2.11 -23.66
N PHE A 901 5.45 3.12 -24.35
CA PHE A 901 4.55 4.09 -23.75
C PHE A 901 3.08 3.69 -23.90
N LYS A 902 2.80 2.51 -24.48
CA LYS A 902 1.49 1.85 -24.42
C LYS A 902 1.13 1.58 -22.96
N GLY A 903 0.13 2.31 -22.48
CA GLY A 903 -0.29 2.30 -21.08
C GLY A 903 0.36 3.38 -20.20
N ILE A 904 1.21 4.23 -20.77
CA ILE A 904 1.75 5.45 -20.13
C ILE A 904 1.23 6.70 -20.84
N LEU A 905 1.11 6.66 -22.17
CA LEU A 905 0.51 7.68 -23.03
C LEU A 905 -0.69 7.06 -23.77
N SER A 906 -1.73 7.84 -24.03
CA SER A 906 -2.90 7.43 -24.81
C SER A 906 -2.66 7.55 -26.33
N PRO A 907 -3.48 6.93 -27.19
CA PRO A 907 -3.28 7.02 -28.63
C PRO A 907 -3.35 8.45 -29.14
N ASP A 908 -4.25 9.25 -28.57
CA ASP A 908 -4.39 10.67 -28.89
C ASP A 908 -3.26 11.51 -28.30
N GLU A 909 -2.66 11.11 -27.17
CA GLU A 909 -1.44 11.73 -26.64
C GLU A 909 -0.19 11.35 -27.46
N VAL A 910 -0.13 10.13 -27.98
CA VAL A 910 0.91 9.71 -28.95
C VAL A 910 0.70 10.39 -30.30
N ARG A 911 -0.55 10.64 -30.69
CA ARG A 911 -0.90 11.50 -31.82
C ARG A 911 -0.53 12.95 -31.55
N ALA A 912 -0.81 13.49 -30.37
CA ALA A 912 -0.44 14.83 -29.94
C ALA A 912 1.08 15.01 -29.92
N LEU A 913 1.83 13.99 -29.46
CA LEU A 913 3.29 13.95 -29.55
C LEU A 913 3.77 13.95 -31.01
N TYR A 914 3.13 13.18 -31.88
CA TYR A 914 3.45 13.14 -33.30
C TYR A 914 3.14 14.48 -33.99
N GLU A 915 1.98 15.08 -33.72
CA GLU A 915 1.55 16.38 -34.24
C GLU A 915 2.44 17.52 -33.72
N TYR A 916 2.79 17.50 -32.44
CA TYR A 916 3.79 18.41 -31.87
C TYR A 916 5.12 18.27 -32.61
N LEU A 917 5.68 17.05 -32.70
CA LEU A 917 7.00 16.82 -33.29
C LEU A 917 7.08 17.14 -34.79
N THR A 918 6.03 16.84 -35.55
CA THR A 918 5.95 17.14 -36.99
C THR A 918 5.57 18.60 -37.29
N SER A 919 5.09 19.35 -36.28
CA SER A 919 4.87 20.80 -36.40
C SER A 919 6.15 21.63 -36.24
N LEU A 920 7.21 21.05 -35.67
CA LEU A 920 8.48 21.72 -35.48
C LEU A 920 9.25 21.80 -36.82
N PRO A 921 10.01 22.87 -37.08
CA PRO A 921 10.83 22.98 -38.29
C PRO A 921 11.86 21.84 -38.37
N ARG A 922 12.06 21.27 -39.57
CA ARG A 922 13.12 20.28 -39.83
C ARG A 922 14.50 20.92 -39.63
N GLN A 923 15.46 20.13 -39.18
CA GLN A 923 16.75 20.61 -38.67
C GLN A 923 17.96 20.03 -39.40
#